data_AF-A0A2N2F117-F1
#
_entry.id   AF-A0A2N2F117-F1
#
_cell.length_a   1.000
_cell.length_b   1.000
_cell.length_c   1.000
_cell.angle_alpha   90.00
_cell.angle_beta   90.00
_cell.angle_gamma   90.00
#
_symmetry.space_group_name_H-M   'P 1'
#
loop_
_entity.id
_entity.type
_entity.pdbx_description
1 polymer ?
#
loop_
_entity_poly.entity_id
_entity_poly.type
_entity_poly.pdbx_seq_one_letter_code
_entity_poly.pdbx_strand_id
1 'polypeptide(L)'
;MKNVKHFLVAVAVGLTIFAPLRAQQKAPPQNLETKPIEYVPDEILVIYKPNASENQISSMLSSKGSLATGEFFATHEKKRKVRRIKIKKGKTIAESVADFRKNPLVEHAQPNYIYYLNAVPNDTSFNQLWGLKNTGQTVDGTAGTADADIDADYAWDITTGTTAVVVAVIDSGIAAANPDLSANIWAGSGYDFFDDDSDATDYNTHGTHVAGTIGAVGNNSSGITGVNWRTKIMPIKVFGVSGSGSKSDTLIKGINHAVSGGAKIINASLSGYGGYDGDLTYQAIQAAKNAGVLFVAAAGNDADNNDTKPKYPASYNLSNIISVAATDQNDNLASFSNYGATKVHLAAPGVNIYSTVAIYDEGSSTVYSTGFDGDYTGDWYTKGTNNTWSINSEQRVSLPNSLQDSLGGNYTDNLVSTQTFAYCNTPITYTKDSKYFLNFKVRYDLENNYDFLDIIVSVDKTNWLPLYLFTGNSNDRRTGSSGGVFSQASIDITSLVEVYGVRYFGFGISSDSSYNYDGVYIDDVSVVRKPLSINSYSLAYKDGTSMAAPHVAGAAALVLASNPNLSVEQLRAVLLGGVEQKASLSGKVSTGGRLNVFKVMSIPVAPSGVAGAALSTSSIRWTWNDNSVNEKKFIVKNAAGGTLVEVSSNIVQWVQGGLSPNTSASVSIAAYNDAISDYSESFWYQWSSLLSGQVYTLANPPVQPAVSSASKAGGIALSWGANGNPSQTRWPIQRAKNDGDFSTIVDSDDALTDITYTDHAITGGSTYYYRIAALNGDTVASSFALTVSTYISTQDPTNPSEEPTLARGEAGVQYVSAGVDRGYFNPSAGEKVNIYFVPAVDGVVKISITPLDGSAAYTEEKNVSAGRSAFFEWRGTFHGGRTATSGIYPAFIEGAGIRKIKKICVIR
;
A
#
# COMPACT_ATOMS: atom_id res chain seq x y z
N MET A 1 69.84 -13.88 -17.98
CA MET A 1 71.07 -13.55 -17.21
C MET A 1 70.62 -12.82 -15.93
N LYS A 2 71.11 -13.19 -14.73
CA LYS A 2 72.07 -12.42 -13.88
C LYS A 2 71.63 -10.97 -13.56
N ASN A 3 71.60 -10.44 -12.32
CA ASN A 3 71.83 -10.92 -10.92
C ASN A 3 70.82 -10.15 -10.01
N VAL A 4 70.51 -10.44 -8.72
CA VAL A 4 71.12 -11.23 -7.62
C VAL A 4 72.27 -10.55 -6.83
N LYS A 5 71.93 -9.64 -5.90
CA LYS A 5 72.67 -9.27 -4.67
C LYS A 5 71.62 -8.94 -3.59
N HIS A 6 71.49 -9.61 -2.43
CA HIS A 6 72.42 -9.85 -1.31
C HIS A 6 72.85 -8.58 -0.54
N PHE A 7 72.46 -8.47 0.73
CA PHE A 7 73.41 -8.31 1.86
C PHE A 7 72.80 -8.77 3.21
N LEU A 8 73.66 -9.07 4.18
CA LEU A 8 73.36 -9.59 5.53
C LEU A 8 74.34 -8.93 6.54
N VAL A 9 74.36 -9.10 7.88
CA VAL A 9 73.76 -10.08 8.83
C VAL A 9 73.77 -9.46 10.25
N ALA A 10 73.44 -10.25 11.30
CA ALA A 10 73.80 -10.02 12.73
C ALA A 10 73.00 -8.96 13.54
N VAL A 11 72.82 -9.08 14.88
CA VAL A 11 73.13 -10.22 15.80
C VAL A 11 72.22 -10.25 17.07
N ALA A 12 71.95 -11.48 17.52
CA ALA A 12 71.82 -12.07 18.87
C ALA A 12 71.95 -11.19 20.17
N VAL A 13 71.47 -11.57 21.38
CA VAL A 13 70.67 -12.71 21.90
C VAL A 13 70.15 -12.38 23.33
N GLY A 14 69.08 -13.04 23.81
CA GLY A 14 68.63 -12.95 25.22
C GLY A 14 67.81 -14.17 25.70
N LEU A 15 68.24 -14.79 26.81
CA LEU A 15 67.73 -16.03 27.44
C LEU A 15 66.19 -16.08 27.63
N THR A 16 65.44 -17.04 27.06
CA THR A 16 65.21 -18.47 27.43
C THR A 16 64.37 -18.75 28.71
N ILE A 17 63.15 -19.27 28.52
CA ILE A 17 62.53 -20.35 29.32
C ILE A 17 61.77 -21.28 28.33
N PHE A 18 61.78 -22.59 28.54
CA PHE A 18 61.09 -23.59 27.70
C PHE A 18 59.76 -24.06 28.32
N ALA A 19 58.69 -24.07 27.51
CA ALA A 19 57.47 -24.86 27.74
C ALA A 19 56.77 -25.10 26.36
N PRO A 20 56.06 -26.23 26.16
CA PRO A 20 55.56 -26.60 24.83
C PRO A 20 54.39 -25.72 24.36
N LEU A 21 54.39 -25.42 23.05
CA LEU A 21 53.31 -24.70 22.36
C LEU A 21 52.00 -25.51 22.38
N ARG A 22 51.14 -25.22 23.37
CA ARG A 22 49.75 -25.66 23.36
C ARG A 22 48.99 -24.82 22.33
N ALA A 23 48.67 -25.41 21.18
CA ALA A 23 47.92 -24.74 20.13
C ALA A 23 46.56 -24.27 20.67
N GLN A 24 46.39 -22.95 20.84
CA GLN A 24 45.06 -22.37 21.03
C GLN A 24 44.28 -22.57 19.74
N GLN A 25 43.05 -23.07 19.86
CA GLN A 25 42.11 -23.09 18.74
C GLN A 25 41.85 -21.65 18.32
N LYS A 26 42.36 -21.25 17.15
CA LYS A 26 41.81 -20.09 16.44
C LYS A 26 40.35 -20.43 16.13
N ALA A 27 39.43 -19.57 16.55
CA ALA A 27 38.00 -19.86 16.41
C ALA A 27 37.64 -20.17 14.94
N PRO A 28 36.70 -21.10 14.68
CA PRO A 28 36.20 -21.31 13.33
C PRO A 28 35.56 -20.00 12.81
N PRO A 29 35.62 -19.74 11.49
CA PRO A 29 34.97 -18.57 10.91
C PRO A 29 33.46 -18.61 11.21
N GLN A 30 32.89 -17.48 11.62
CA GLN A 30 31.44 -17.39 11.78
C GLN A 30 30.76 -17.34 10.41
N ASN A 31 29.69 -18.13 10.29
CA ASN A 31 28.61 -18.05 9.31
C ASN A 31 28.99 -17.61 7.88
N LEU A 32 29.35 -18.60 7.06
CA LEU A 32 28.66 -18.70 5.77
C LEU A 32 27.23 -19.16 6.09
N GLU A 33 26.22 -18.34 5.80
CA GLU A 33 24.83 -18.74 6.03
C GLU A 33 24.42 -19.73 4.94
N THR A 34 24.37 -21.01 5.32
CA THR A 34 23.99 -22.10 4.42
C THR A 34 22.48 -22.11 4.24
N LYS A 35 22.01 -21.94 2.99
CA LYS A 35 20.61 -22.06 2.56
C LYS A 35 19.87 -23.13 3.38
N PRO A 36 18.80 -22.75 4.12
CA PRO A 36 18.09 -23.68 5.00
C PRO A 36 17.53 -24.91 4.30
N ILE A 37 17.46 -26.01 5.05
CA ILE A 37 17.08 -27.32 4.53
C ILE A 37 15.68 -27.64 5.02
N GLU A 38 14.68 -27.39 4.18
CA GLU A 38 13.26 -27.62 4.49
C GLU A 38 12.93 -29.10 4.75
N TYR A 39 11.91 -29.35 5.58
CA TYR A 39 11.46 -30.69 5.95
C TYR A 39 9.97 -30.72 6.30
N VAL A 40 9.36 -31.89 6.11
CA VAL A 40 7.93 -32.12 6.39
C VAL A 40 7.64 -31.89 7.88
N PRO A 41 6.65 -31.03 8.23
CA PRO A 41 6.26 -30.78 9.61
C PRO A 41 5.90 -32.06 10.37
N ASP A 42 6.34 -32.12 11.62
CA ASP A 42 6.28 -33.28 12.52
C ASP A 42 6.96 -34.59 12.05
N GLU A 43 7.61 -34.69 10.88
CA GLU A 43 8.19 -35.97 10.40
C GLU A 43 9.73 -36.05 10.46
N ILE A 44 10.23 -37.12 11.08
CA ILE A 44 11.65 -37.51 11.05
C ILE A 44 11.83 -38.91 10.43
N LEU A 45 12.98 -39.14 9.80
CA LEU A 45 13.41 -40.42 9.26
C LEU A 45 14.43 -41.05 10.21
N VAL A 46 14.21 -42.31 10.61
CA VAL A 46 15.02 -43.01 11.61
C VAL A 46 15.47 -44.38 11.09
N ILE A 47 16.76 -44.67 11.23
CA ILE A 47 17.34 -46.01 11.04
C ILE A 47 17.73 -46.54 12.42
N TYR A 48 17.34 -47.79 12.70
CA TYR A 48 17.66 -48.47 13.95
C TYR A 48 18.81 -49.46 13.74
N LYS A 49 19.60 -49.69 14.78
CA LYS A 49 20.73 -50.63 14.72
C LYS A 49 20.23 -52.06 14.52
N PRO A 50 21.00 -52.95 13.85
CA PRO A 50 20.58 -54.32 13.54
C PRO A 50 20.17 -55.20 14.74
N ASN A 51 20.52 -54.82 15.96
CA ASN A 51 20.19 -55.52 17.20
C ASN A 51 19.01 -54.91 18.00
N ALA A 52 18.34 -53.86 17.48
CA ALA A 52 17.18 -53.27 18.12
C ALA A 52 15.91 -54.09 17.80
N SER A 53 15.30 -54.71 18.83
CA SER A 53 14.05 -55.47 18.65
C SER A 53 12.82 -54.57 18.55
N GLU A 54 11.77 -55.05 17.87
CA GLU A 54 10.52 -54.31 17.69
C GLU A 54 9.85 -53.89 19.00
N ASN A 55 9.95 -54.71 20.05
CA ASN A 55 9.44 -54.38 21.38
C ASN A 55 10.18 -53.20 22.01
N GLN A 56 11.52 -53.13 21.84
CA GLN A 56 12.33 -52.02 22.32
C GLN A 56 12.05 -50.74 21.51
N ILE A 57 11.92 -50.85 20.19
CA ILE A 57 11.60 -49.70 19.32
C ILE A 57 10.21 -49.15 19.66
N SER A 58 9.22 -50.01 19.82
CA SER A 58 7.84 -49.63 20.18
C SER A 58 7.78 -48.98 21.56
N SER A 59 8.49 -49.53 22.56
CA SER A 59 8.58 -48.93 23.90
C SER A 59 9.27 -47.55 23.88
N MET A 60 10.28 -47.37 23.01
CA MET A 60 10.94 -46.08 22.81
C MET A 60 10.02 -45.05 22.15
N LEU A 61 9.28 -45.44 21.11
CA LEU A 61 8.33 -44.57 20.43
C LEU A 61 7.20 -44.11 21.38
N SER A 62 6.61 -45.05 22.12
CA SER A 62 5.58 -44.75 23.14
C SER A 62 6.09 -43.83 24.25
N SER A 63 7.30 -44.06 24.79
CA SER A 63 7.86 -43.20 25.85
C SER A 63 8.26 -41.81 25.36
N LYS A 64 8.59 -41.64 24.07
CA LYS A 64 8.77 -40.34 23.42
C LYS A 64 7.45 -39.70 22.96
N GLY A 65 6.32 -40.41 22.98
CA GLY A 65 5.02 -39.95 22.47
C GLY A 65 4.99 -39.75 20.95
N SER A 66 5.79 -40.53 20.21
CA SER A 66 5.93 -40.48 18.75
C SER A 66 5.37 -41.75 18.10
N LEU A 67 4.99 -41.69 16.82
CA LEU A 67 4.33 -42.79 16.10
C LEU A 67 5.05 -43.12 14.79
N ALA A 68 5.23 -44.39 14.45
CA ALA A 68 5.70 -44.79 13.12
C ALA A 68 4.57 -44.68 12.08
N THR A 69 4.78 -43.91 11.02
CA THR A 69 3.80 -43.61 9.95
C THR A 69 4.16 -44.23 8.59
N GLY A 70 5.22 -45.03 8.54
CA GLY A 70 5.63 -45.76 7.33
C GLY A 70 7.01 -46.39 7.46
N GLU A 71 7.31 -47.34 6.57
CA GLU A 71 8.61 -47.99 6.47
C GLU A 71 9.06 -48.11 5.02
N PHE A 72 10.37 -47.97 4.79
CA PHE A 72 11.00 -48.19 3.49
C PHE A 72 12.48 -48.61 3.68
N PHE A 73 13.28 -48.64 2.61
CA PHE A 73 14.71 -48.96 2.68
C PHE A 73 15.55 -47.81 2.15
N ALA A 74 16.67 -47.52 2.83
CA ALA A 74 17.59 -46.44 2.46
C ALA A 74 18.47 -46.77 1.24
N THR A 75 18.48 -48.02 0.78
CA THR A 75 19.26 -48.48 -0.37
C THR A 75 18.47 -49.50 -1.20
N HIS A 76 18.73 -49.55 -2.50
CA HIS A 76 18.11 -50.50 -3.44
C HIS A 76 18.35 -51.97 -3.04
N GLU A 77 19.46 -52.26 -2.34
CA GLU A 77 19.81 -53.57 -1.78
C GLU A 77 18.91 -54.02 -0.61
N LYS A 78 18.04 -53.15 -0.11
CA LYS A 78 17.10 -53.41 1.01
C LYS A 78 17.77 -53.82 2.34
N LYS A 79 19.05 -53.50 2.53
CA LYS A 79 19.83 -53.86 3.74
C LYS A 79 19.63 -52.92 4.94
N ARG A 80 19.23 -51.66 4.72
CA ARG A 80 19.02 -50.66 5.80
C ARG A 80 17.57 -50.19 5.77
N LYS A 81 16.80 -50.53 6.80
CA LYS A 81 15.38 -50.18 6.95
C LYS A 81 15.24 -48.77 7.56
N VAL A 82 14.38 -47.94 6.98
CA VAL A 82 14.02 -46.61 7.49
C VAL A 82 12.60 -46.66 8.01
N ARG A 83 12.37 -46.09 9.20
CA ARG A 83 11.04 -45.71 9.67
C ARG A 83 10.83 -44.22 9.48
N ARG A 84 9.67 -43.87 8.94
CA ARG A 84 9.12 -42.52 9.02
C ARG A 84 8.37 -42.41 10.34
N ILE A 85 8.77 -41.46 11.17
CA ILE A 85 8.23 -41.25 12.52
C ILE A 85 7.60 -39.87 12.57
N LYS A 86 6.31 -39.81 12.93
CA LYS A 86 5.66 -38.57 13.33
C LYS A 86 5.96 -38.30 14.81
N ILE A 87 6.53 -37.13 15.10
CA ILE A 87 6.99 -36.73 16.43
C ILE A 87 5.82 -36.36 17.35
N LYS A 88 6.12 -36.19 18.64
CA LYS A 88 5.15 -35.73 19.63
C LYS A 88 4.73 -34.28 19.36
N LYS A 89 3.41 -34.02 19.29
CA LYS A 89 2.85 -32.66 19.20
C LYS A 89 3.44 -31.74 20.27
N GLY A 90 4.00 -30.59 19.85
CA GLY A 90 4.67 -29.63 20.74
C GLY A 90 6.16 -29.91 20.99
N LYS A 91 6.80 -30.75 20.16
CA LYS A 91 8.27 -30.83 20.04
C LYS A 91 8.71 -30.30 18.68
N THR A 92 9.87 -29.65 18.61
CA THR A 92 10.49 -29.28 17.32
C THR A 92 11.15 -30.49 16.66
N ILE A 93 11.36 -30.39 15.34
CA ILE A 93 12.12 -31.38 14.56
C ILE A 93 13.57 -31.46 15.05
N ALA A 94 14.22 -30.32 15.31
CA ALA A 94 15.61 -30.28 15.79
C ALA A 94 15.80 -30.99 17.14
N GLU A 95 14.92 -30.71 18.12
CA GLU A 95 14.92 -31.43 19.40
C GLU A 95 14.68 -32.93 19.21
N SER A 96 13.71 -33.30 18.36
CA SER A 96 13.32 -34.70 18.15
C SER A 96 14.43 -35.49 17.48
N VAL A 97 15.10 -34.93 16.46
CA VAL A 97 16.28 -35.54 15.83
C VAL A 97 17.41 -35.71 16.86
N ALA A 98 17.67 -34.70 17.71
CA ALA A 98 18.69 -34.79 18.75
C ALA A 98 18.35 -35.83 19.84
N ASP A 99 17.07 -35.94 20.22
CA ASP A 99 16.57 -36.87 21.24
C ASP A 99 16.47 -38.33 20.73
N PHE A 100 16.24 -38.54 19.44
CA PHE A 100 16.38 -39.85 18.80
C PHE A 100 17.85 -40.25 18.62
N ARG A 101 18.73 -39.35 18.16
CA ARG A 101 20.19 -39.61 18.03
C ARG A 101 20.87 -39.99 19.36
N LYS A 102 20.31 -39.55 20.51
CA LYS A 102 20.79 -39.94 21.85
C LYS A 102 20.40 -41.36 22.27
N ASN A 103 19.45 -42.02 21.61
CA ASN A 103 18.98 -43.33 22.02
C ASN A 103 19.93 -44.45 21.53
N PRO A 104 20.34 -45.41 22.39
CA PRO A 104 21.29 -46.45 21.99
C PRO A 104 20.78 -47.41 20.89
N LEU A 105 19.47 -47.50 20.66
CA LEU A 105 18.86 -48.31 19.60
C LEU A 105 18.92 -47.65 18.21
N VAL A 106 19.10 -46.34 18.15
CA VAL A 106 19.10 -45.56 16.89
C VAL A 106 20.50 -45.60 16.27
N GLU A 107 20.57 -45.89 14.98
CA GLU A 107 21.77 -45.82 14.14
C GLU A 107 21.91 -44.41 13.54
N HIS A 108 20.81 -43.87 13.01
CA HIS A 108 20.74 -42.54 12.43
C HIS A 108 19.33 -41.96 12.57
N ALA A 109 19.23 -40.63 12.70
CA ALA A 109 17.96 -39.92 12.58
C ALA A 109 18.19 -38.56 11.91
N GLN A 110 17.21 -38.10 11.13
CA GLN A 110 17.22 -36.82 10.42
C GLN A 110 15.80 -36.33 10.15
N PRO A 111 15.59 -35.05 9.78
CA PRO A 111 14.32 -34.59 9.25
C PRO A 111 13.91 -35.34 7.98
N ASN A 112 12.61 -35.38 7.69
CA ASN A 112 12.09 -35.80 6.39
C ASN A 112 12.18 -34.62 5.40
N TYR A 113 13.36 -34.42 4.79
CA TYR A 113 13.65 -33.25 3.97
C TYR A 113 12.76 -33.14 2.71
N ILE A 114 12.38 -31.92 2.37
CA ILE A 114 11.65 -31.56 1.15
C ILE A 114 12.68 -31.19 0.06
N TYR A 115 12.37 -31.55 -1.20
CA TYR A 115 13.19 -31.24 -2.36
C TYR A 115 12.31 -30.62 -3.45
N TYR A 116 12.76 -29.50 -4.02
CA TYR A 116 12.08 -28.76 -5.09
C TYR A 116 12.76 -29.01 -6.45
N LEU A 117 12.04 -28.70 -7.54
CA LEU A 117 12.51 -28.86 -8.91
C LEU A 117 12.85 -27.48 -9.49
N ASN A 118 13.92 -26.85 -8.99
CA ASN A 118 14.31 -25.49 -9.33
C ASN A 118 14.12 -25.19 -10.84
N ALA A 119 13.14 -24.36 -11.18
CA ALA A 119 12.85 -23.89 -12.52
C ALA A 119 13.86 -22.83 -12.97
N VAL A 120 15.14 -23.22 -13.05
CA VAL A 120 16.20 -22.34 -13.58
C VAL A 120 16.05 -22.27 -15.10
N PRO A 121 15.83 -21.08 -15.69
CA PRO A 121 15.72 -20.92 -17.13
C PRO A 121 17.05 -21.21 -17.83
N ASN A 122 16.98 -21.69 -19.07
CA ASN A 122 18.14 -21.98 -19.91
C ASN A 122 18.63 -20.79 -20.77
N ASP A 123 18.12 -19.59 -20.50
CA ASP A 123 18.34 -18.39 -21.30
C ASP A 123 19.76 -17.85 -21.16
N THR A 124 20.37 -17.48 -22.29
CA THR A 124 21.83 -17.36 -22.43
C THR A 124 22.46 -16.28 -21.55
N SER A 125 21.71 -15.24 -21.20
CA SER A 125 22.15 -14.13 -20.36
C SER A 125 21.47 -14.11 -18.99
N PHE A 126 20.84 -15.20 -18.54
CA PHE A 126 20.18 -15.28 -17.22
C PHE A 126 21.13 -14.89 -16.07
N ASN A 127 22.43 -15.15 -16.19
CA ASN A 127 23.42 -14.76 -15.18
C ASN A 127 23.60 -13.23 -15.02
N GLN A 128 23.17 -12.41 -15.99
CA GLN A 128 23.16 -10.94 -15.88
C GLN A 128 21.95 -10.43 -15.09
N LEU A 129 20.92 -11.25 -14.89
CA LEU A 129 19.61 -10.85 -14.36
C LEU A 129 19.59 -10.89 -12.82
N TRP A 130 20.51 -10.14 -12.19
CA TRP A 130 20.65 -10.10 -10.73
C TRP A 130 19.32 -9.84 -10.03
N GLY A 131 18.47 -8.94 -10.58
CA GLY A 131 17.19 -8.59 -9.99
C GLY A 131 16.18 -9.73 -9.92
N LEU A 132 16.34 -10.76 -10.77
CA LEU A 132 15.57 -12.00 -10.72
C LEU A 132 16.25 -13.07 -9.86
N LYS A 133 17.59 -13.10 -9.85
CA LYS A 133 18.41 -13.99 -9.02
C LYS A 133 19.84 -13.45 -8.83
N ASN A 134 20.20 -13.14 -7.58
CA ASN A 134 21.49 -12.61 -7.19
C ASN A 134 22.24 -13.66 -6.36
N THR A 135 23.26 -14.26 -6.97
CA THR A 135 24.20 -15.19 -6.35
C THR A 135 25.45 -14.48 -5.84
N GLY A 136 25.45 -13.14 -5.80
CA GLY A 136 26.64 -12.31 -5.58
C GLY A 136 27.51 -12.14 -6.83
N GLN A 137 26.93 -12.30 -8.04
CA GLN A 137 27.66 -12.15 -9.29
C GLN A 137 28.06 -10.68 -9.57
N THR A 138 29.04 -10.49 -10.46
CA THR A 138 29.38 -9.17 -11.01
C THR A 138 28.51 -8.86 -12.23
N VAL A 139 27.78 -7.75 -12.17
CA VAL A 139 26.91 -7.20 -13.24
C VAL A 139 27.29 -5.74 -13.50
N ASP A 140 27.46 -5.39 -14.77
CA ASP A 140 28.09 -4.14 -15.24
C ASP A 140 29.24 -3.63 -14.33
N GLY A 141 30.30 -4.45 -14.25
CA GLY A 141 31.50 -4.18 -13.44
C GLY A 141 31.32 -4.23 -11.91
N THR A 142 30.09 -4.34 -11.39
CA THR A 142 29.77 -4.17 -9.97
C THR A 142 29.28 -5.48 -9.36
N ALA A 143 29.83 -5.88 -8.21
CA ALA A 143 29.38 -7.06 -7.48
C ALA A 143 28.06 -6.81 -6.72
N GLY A 144 27.18 -7.81 -6.72
CA GLY A 144 26.01 -7.86 -5.86
C GLY A 144 26.25 -8.57 -4.53
N THR A 145 25.28 -8.45 -3.62
CA THR A 145 25.13 -9.26 -2.41
C THR A 145 24.13 -10.37 -2.72
N ALA A 146 24.46 -11.63 -2.43
CA ALA A 146 23.53 -12.74 -2.65
C ALA A 146 22.21 -12.55 -1.87
N ASP A 147 21.07 -13.02 -2.40
CA ASP A 147 19.71 -12.83 -1.84
C ASP A 147 19.17 -11.38 -1.92
N ALA A 148 19.96 -10.43 -2.45
CA ALA A 148 19.49 -9.12 -2.86
C ALA A 148 18.83 -9.18 -4.25
N ASP A 149 17.71 -9.90 -4.35
CA ASP A 149 16.88 -10.08 -5.56
C ASP A 149 15.42 -10.42 -5.22
N ILE A 150 14.54 -10.59 -6.21
CA ILE A 150 13.10 -10.77 -5.95
C ILE A 150 12.64 -12.23 -5.74
N ASP A 151 13.53 -13.21 -5.52
CA ASP A 151 13.21 -14.64 -5.42
C ASP A 151 12.41 -15.16 -6.65
N ALA A 152 12.81 -14.79 -7.86
CA ALA A 152 12.03 -15.15 -9.06
C ALA A 152 12.11 -16.64 -9.38
N ASP A 153 13.25 -17.31 -9.12
CA ASP A 153 13.42 -18.73 -9.44
C ASP A 153 12.59 -19.65 -8.54
N TYR A 154 12.41 -19.31 -7.26
CA TYR A 154 11.45 -20.00 -6.38
C TYR A 154 9.99 -19.74 -6.78
N ALA A 155 9.67 -18.55 -7.32
CA ALA A 155 8.31 -18.25 -7.80
C ALA A 155 7.94 -19.06 -9.06
N TRP A 156 8.92 -19.38 -9.91
CA TRP A 156 8.72 -20.15 -11.13
C TRP A 156 8.40 -21.63 -10.89
N ASP A 157 8.80 -22.20 -9.74
CA ASP A 157 8.34 -23.51 -9.27
C ASP A 157 6.81 -23.53 -8.99
N ILE A 158 6.18 -22.36 -8.77
CA ILE A 158 4.72 -22.19 -8.63
C ILE A 158 4.08 -21.91 -9.99
N THR A 159 4.56 -20.90 -10.72
CA THR A 159 4.11 -20.61 -12.09
C THR A 159 5.10 -19.70 -12.83
N THR A 160 5.25 -19.94 -14.14
CA THR A 160 6.05 -19.11 -15.06
C THR A 160 5.20 -18.09 -15.83
N GLY A 161 3.97 -17.84 -15.38
CA GLY A 161 3.01 -16.90 -15.97
C GLY A 161 1.92 -17.56 -16.82
N THR A 162 1.11 -16.76 -17.52
CA THR A 162 0.10 -17.23 -18.47
C THR A 162 -0.20 -16.18 -19.54
N THR A 163 -0.49 -16.62 -20.77
CA THR A 163 -0.91 -15.72 -21.87
C THR A 163 -2.33 -15.19 -21.73
N ALA A 164 -3.08 -15.62 -20.70
CA ALA A 164 -4.41 -15.10 -20.37
C ALA A 164 -4.39 -13.76 -19.61
N VAL A 165 -3.24 -13.36 -19.04
CA VAL A 165 -3.07 -12.05 -18.38
C VAL A 165 -2.46 -11.07 -19.37
N VAL A 166 -3.11 -9.91 -19.51
CA VAL A 166 -2.62 -8.81 -20.37
C VAL A 166 -2.06 -7.69 -19.50
N VAL A 167 -0.81 -7.31 -19.77
CA VAL A 167 -0.10 -6.19 -19.15
C VAL A 167 0.09 -5.09 -20.20
N ALA A 168 -0.44 -3.90 -19.98
CA ALA A 168 -0.19 -2.75 -20.83
C ALA A 168 1.09 -2.03 -20.40
N VAL A 169 1.93 -1.66 -21.36
CA VAL A 169 3.13 -0.85 -21.14
C VAL A 169 2.89 0.51 -21.77
N ILE A 170 2.68 1.52 -20.95
CA ILE A 170 2.51 2.92 -21.36
C ILE A 170 3.88 3.58 -21.29
N ASP A 171 4.53 3.72 -22.45
CA ASP A 171 5.94 4.08 -22.57
C ASP A 171 6.25 4.69 -23.96
N SER A 172 7.45 4.48 -24.49
CA SER A 172 7.99 4.96 -25.77
C SER A 172 7.65 4.06 -26.97
N GLY A 173 6.91 2.98 -26.73
CA GLY A 173 6.58 1.92 -27.69
C GLY A 173 7.15 0.56 -27.26
N ILE A 174 7.02 -0.45 -28.10
CA ILE A 174 7.79 -1.70 -27.98
C ILE A 174 8.25 -2.14 -29.38
N ALA A 175 9.53 -2.51 -29.51
CA ALA A 175 10.06 -3.17 -30.70
C ALA A 175 9.54 -4.63 -30.81
N ALA A 176 8.26 -4.77 -31.17
CA ALA A 176 7.49 -6.01 -31.04
C ALA A 176 8.04 -7.24 -31.78
N ALA A 177 8.84 -7.03 -32.84
CA ALA A 177 9.48 -8.10 -33.60
C ALA A 177 10.84 -8.56 -33.01
N ASN A 178 11.24 -8.05 -31.84
CA ASN A 178 12.36 -8.60 -31.08
C ASN A 178 12.11 -10.10 -30.79
N PRO A 179 13.05 -11.02 -31.14
CA PRO A 179 12.82 -12.46 -31.02
C PRO A 179 12.47 -12.87 -29.59
N ASP A 180 13.07 -12.22 -28.60
CA ASP A 180 12.94 -12.51 -27.17
C ASP A 180 11.65 -11.93 -26.55
N LEU A 181 10.91 -11.09 -27.29
CA LEU A 181 9.61 -10.55 -26.87
C LEU A 181 8.44 -11.11 -27.69
N SER A 182 8.66 -11.40 -28.97
CA SER A 182 7.62 -11.59 -30.00
C SER A 182 6.48 -12.53 -29.61
N ALA A 183 6.78 -13.68 -28.99
CA ALA A 183 5.76 -14.64 -28.55
C ALA A 183 4.89 -14.12 -27.38
N ASN A 184 5.41 -13.19 -26.58
CA ASN A 184 4.73 -12.54 -25.46
C ASN A 184 4.10 -11.17 -25.81
N ILE A 185 4.20 -10.69 -27.05
CA ILE A 185 3.46 -9.48 -27.48
C ILE A 185 1.96 -9.80 -27.65
N TRP A 186 1.11 -8.84 -27.28
CA TRP A 186 -0.35 -8.86 -27.47
C TRP A 186 -0.72 -8.57 -28.93
N ALA A 187 -1.63 -9.36 -29.48
CA ALA A 187 -1.83 -9.45 -30.94
C ALA A 187 -2.55 -8.25 -31.59
N GLY A 188 -3.16 -7.35 -30.82
CA GLY A 188 -3.94 -6.22 -31.34
C GLY A 188 -3.12 -4.98 -31.73
N SER A 189 -1.95 -5.18 -32.33
CA SER A 189 -0.96 -4.17 -32.81
C SER A 189 -0.41 -3.15 -31.80
N GLY A 190 -1.10 -2.86 -30.70
CA GLY A 190 -0.81 -1.68 -29.86
C GLY A 190 -1.34 -0.40 -30.49
N TYR A 191 -0.96 0.75 -29.92
CA TYR A 191 -1.32 2.07 -30.46
C TYR A 191 -0.30 3.15 -30.06
N ASP A 192 -0.10 4.13 -30.93
CA ASP A 192 0.72 5.31 -30.71
C ASP A 192 -0.15 6.55 -30.52
N PHE A 193 -0.26 7.00 -29.27
CA PHE A 193 -0.97 8.22 -28.91
C PHE A 193 -0.09 9.48 -28.97
N PHE A 194 1.22 9.36 -29.21
CA PHE A 194 2.09 10.52 -29.45
C PHE A 194 1.85 11.10 -30.84
N ASP A 195 1.79 10.24 -31.87
CA ASP A 195 1.53 10.59 -33.27
C ASP A 195 0.11 10.27 -33.79
N ASP A 196 -0.72 9.60 -32.96
CA ASP A 196 -2.14 9.23 -33.23
C ASP A 196 -2.32 8.19 -34.36
N ASP A 197 -1.49 7.14 -34.35
CA ASP A 197 -1.52 6.02 -35.31
C ASP A 197 -1.40 4.63 -34.65
N SER A 198 -1.40 3.56 -35.46
CA SER A 198 -1.35 2.16 -34.97
C SER A 198 0.06 1.56 -34.86
N ASP A 199 1.12 2.33 -35.12
CA ASP A 199 2.52 1.86 -35.09
C ASP A 199 3.21 2.30 -33.80
N ALA A 200 3.05 1.47 -32.76
CA ALA A 200 3.66 1.65 -31.45
C ALA A 200 5.13 1.19 -31.37
N THR A 201 5.89 1.26 -32.47
CA THR A 201 7.31 0.84 -32.50
C THR A 201 8.20 1.73 -31.62
N ASP A 202 9.16 1.09 -30.94
CA ASP A 202 10.11 1.76 -30.04
C ASP A 202 11.42 2.13 -30.74
N TYR A 203 11.63 3.42 -30.95
CA TYR A 203 12.89 4.01 -31.40
C TYR A 203 13.68 4.74 -30.30
N ASN A 204 13.20 4.70 -29.05
CA ASN A 204 13.91 5.25 -27.88
C ASN A 204 14.66 4.16 -27.08
N THR A 205 14.24 2.89 -27.21
CA THR A 205 14.70 1.67 -26.50
C THR A 205 14.22 1.52 -25.06
N HIS A 206 13.48 2.48 -24.50
CA HIS A 206 13.07 2.43 -23.10
C HIS A 206 11.90 1.45 -22.88
N GLY A 207 10.86 1.51 -23.70
CA GLY A 207 9.68 0.66 -23.55
C GLY A 207 9.94 -0.81 -23.90
N THR A 208 10.85 -1.07 -24.85
CA THR A 208 11.35 -2.43 -25.14
C THR A 208 12.11 -3.03 -23.96
N HIS A 209 12.85 -2.21 -23.20
CA HIS A 209 13.61 -2.65 -22.02
C HIS A 209 12.68 -2.95 -20.84
N VAL A 210 11.69 -2.08 -20.63
CA VAL A 210 10.58 -2.29 -19.68
C VAL A 210 9.80 -3.57 -20.00
N ALA A 211 9.50 -3.83 -21.28
CA ALA A 211 8.78 -5.02 -21.72
C ALA A 211 9.55 -6.33 -21.45
N GLY A 212 10.86 -6.35 -21.71
CA GLY A 212 11.70 -7.53 -21.44
C GLY A 212 11.72 -7.91 -19.96
N THR A 213 11.79 -6.92 -19.07
CA THR A 213 11.76 -7.14 -17.61
C THR A 213 10.40 -7.71 -17.15
N ILE A 214 9.28 -7.28 -17.75
CA ILE A 214 7.94 -7.84 -17.46
C ILE A 214 7.84 -9.30 -17.94
N GLY A 215 8.29 -9.57 -19.16
CA GLY A 215 8.11 -10.88 -19.78
C GLY A 215 8.76 -11.08 -21.15
N ALA A 216 10.08 -10.96 -21.24
CA ALA A 216 10.85 -11.70 -22.26
C ALA A 216 10.63 -13.22 -22.10
N VAL A 217 10.71 -13.94 -23.22
CA VAL A 217 10.19 -15.31 -23.39
C VAL A 217 11.12 -16.34 -22.74
N GLY A 218 10.97 -16.55 -21.43
CA GLY A 218 11.86 -17.42 -20.66
C GLY A 218 11.88 -18.90 -21.06
N ASN A 219 13.05 -19.51 -20.83
CA ASN A 219 13.43 -20.88 -21.18
C ASN A 219 13.34 -21.19 -22.69
N ASN A 220 13.85 -20.26 -23.51
CA ASN A 220 13.91 -20.34 -24.97
C ASN A 220 15.32 -20.64 -25.52
N SER A 221 16.35 -20.73 -24.65
CA SER A 221 17.78 -20.91 -24.98
C SER A 221 18.44 -19.76 -25.76
N SER A 222 17.89 -18.55 -25.65
CA SER A 222 18.36 -17.28 -26.23
C SER A 222 18.41 -16.22 -25.12
N GLY A 223 18.75 -14.97 -25.46
CA GLY A 223 18.46 -13.75 -24.69
C GLY A 223 18.40 -13.84 -23.16
N ILE A 224 17.26 -13.45 -22.61
CA ILE A 224 16.93 -13.31 -21.18
C ILE A 224 15.56 -13.94 -20.88
N THR A 225 15.14 -13.91 -19.61
CA THR A 225 13.72 -14.03 -19.25
C THR A 225 13.25 -12.75 -18.56
N GLY A 226 11.98 -12.40 -18.73
CA GLY A 226 11.32 -11.48 -17.81
C GLY A 226 10.84 -12.20 -16.54
N VAL A 227 10.14 -11.47 -15.66
CA VAL A 227 9.46 -12.06 -14.50
C VAL A 227 8.43 -13.11 -14.94
N ASN A 228 7.77 -12.93 -16.09
CA ASN A 228 6.88 -13.93 -16.69
C ASN A 228 7.52 -14.53 -17.94
N TRP A 229 7.78 -15.83 -17.95
CA TRP A 229 8.29 -16.50 -19.16
C TRP A 229 7.24 -16.49 -20.29
N ARG A 230 5.95 -16.50 -19.92
CA ARG A 230 4.81 -16.39 -20.84
C ARG A 230 3.76 -15.41 -20.31
N THR A 231 3.41 -14.41 -21.12
CA THR A 231 2.45 -13.34 -20.78
C THR A 231 1.90 -12.70 -22.07
N LYS A 232 1.08 -11.65 -21.97
CA LYS A 232 0.72 -10.79 -23.11
C LYS A 232 0.94 -9.31 -22.82
N ILE A 233 1.96 -8.73 -23.45
CA ILE A 233 2.36 -7.33 -23.30
C ILE A 233 1.73 -6.50 -24.42
N MET A 234 0.92 -5.51 -24.05
CA MET A 234 0.26 -4.56 -24.95
C MET A 234 1.11 -3.29 -25.08
N PRO A 235 1.66 -2.98 -26.27
CA PRO A 235 2.42 -1.74 -26.51
C PRO A 235 1.48 -0.52 -26.54
N ILE A 236 1.78 0.49 -25.73
CA ILE A 236 1.08 1.79 -25.78
C ILE A 236 2.13 2.89 -25.78
N LYS A 237 2.31 3.55 -26.92
CA LYS A 237 3.31 4.60 -27.13
C LYS A 237 2.71 5.97 -26.80
N VAL A 238 3.36 6.70 -25.91
CA VAL A 238 2.98 8.05 -25.45
C VAL A 238 4.15 9.04 -25.44
N PHE A 239 5.33 8.61 -25.89
CA PHE A 239 6.55 9.42 -26.08
C PHE A 239 7.08 9.27 -27.52
N GLY A 240 7.61 10.37 -28.06
CA GLY A 240 8.39 10.40 -29.30
C GLY A 240 9.81 9.81 -29.14
N VAL A 241 10.69 10.04 -30.11
CA VAL A 241 12.00 9.35 -30.16
C VAL A 241 12.98 9.88 -29.11
N SER A 242 12.80 11.11 -28.61
CA SER A 242 13.59 11.64 -27.50
C SER A 242 13.28 10.99 -26.15
N GLY A 243 12.15 10.26 -26.02
CA GLY A 243 11.70 9.73 -24.74
C GLY A 243 11.23 10.80 -23.76
N SER A 244 11.00 12.04 -24.22
CA SER A 244 10.60 13.18 -23.41
C SER A 244 9.21 13.71 -23.79
N GLY A 245 8.58 14.47 -22.90
CA GLY A 245 7.42 15.29 -23.28
C GLY A 245 6.11 14.56 -23.59
N SER A 246 5.86 13.39 -22.98
CA SER A 246 4.51 12.82 -22.97
C SER A 246 3.50 13.82 -22.38
N LYS A 247 2.30 13.87 -22.98
CA LYS A 247 1.26 14.87 -22.69
C LYS A 247 0.15 14.20 -21.88
N SER A 248 -0.56 14.97 -21.05
CA SER A 248 -1.63 14.40 -20.22
C SER A 248 -2.74 13.74 -21.06
N ASP A 249 -3.06 14.27 -22.25
CA ASP A 249 -4.06 13.65 -23.13
C ASP A 249 -3.58 12.32 -23.71
N THR A 250 -2.30 12.19 -24.10
CA THR A 250 -1.75 10.95 -24.66
C THR A 250 -1.66 9.86 -23.58
N LEU A 251 -1.30 10.23 -22.35
CA LEU A 251 -1.38 9.36 -21.18
C LEU A 251 -2.82 8.91 -20.86
N ILE A 252 -3.80 9.84 -20.86
CA ILE A 252 -5.22 9.51 -20.61
C ILE A 252 -5.79 8.60 -21.69
N LYS A 253 -5.51 8.87 -22.98
CA LYS A 253 -5.87 8.00 -24.11
C LYS A 253 -5.26 6.61 -23.94
N GLY A 254 -3.98 6.52 -23.58
CA GLY A 254 -3.28 5.26 -23.32
C GLY A 254 -3.88 4.45 -22.17
N ILE A 255 -4.24 5.09 -21.05
CA ILE A 255 -4.93 4.43 -19.93
C ILE A 255 -6.28 3.86 -20.36
N ASN A 256 -7.07 4.65 -21.09
CA ASN A 256 -8.37 4.21 -21.59
C ASN A 256 -8.24 3.07 -22.61
N HIS A 257 -7.23 3.12 -23.48
CA HIS A 257 -6.92 2.05 -24.43
C HIS A 257 -6.58 0.74 -23.70
N ALA A 258 -5.67 0.78 -22.72
CA ALA A 258 -5.30 -0.38 -21.90
C ALA A 258 -6.52 -1.06 -21.26
N VAL A 259 -7.40 -0.28 -20.64
CA VAL A 259 -8.65 -0.76 -20.03
C VAL A 259 -9.56 -1.39 -21.09
N SER A 260 -9.74 -0.72 -22.24
CA SER A 260 -10.61 -1.21 -23.33
C SER A 260 -10.09 -2.48 -24.01
N GLY A 261 -8.77 -2.65 -24.11
CA GLY A 261 -8.12 -3.85 -24.63
C GLY A 261 -8.01 -5.00 -23.61
N GLY A 262 -8.58 -4.84 -22.41
CA GLY A 262 -8.67 -5.88 -21.39
C GLY A 262 -7.42 -6.08 -20.53
N ALA A 263 -6.49 -5.11 -20.49
CA ALA A 263 -5.34 -5.16 -19.59
C ALA A 263 -5.78 -5.22 -18.13
N LYS A 264 -5.12 -6.07 -17.33
CA LYS A 264 -5.34 -6.17 -15.87
C LYS A 264 -4.32 -5.40 -15.06
N ILE A 265 -3.17 -5.11 -15.67
CA ILE A 265 -2.07 -4.34 -15.11
C ILE A 265 -1.64 -3.32 -16.15
N ILE A 266 -1.46 -2.08 -15.73
CA ILE A 266 -0.77 -1.03 -16.49
C ILE A 266 0.58 -0.80 -15.81
N ASN A 267 1.66 -0.91 -16.57
CA ASN A 267 2.98 -0.42 -16.20
C ASN A 267 3.21 0.95 -16.86
N ALA A 268 3.38 1.99 -16.04
CA ALA A 268 3.75 3.33 -16.45
C ALA A 268 5.15 3.66 -15.89
N SER A 269 6.20 3.33 -16.65
CA SER A 269 7.61 3.60 -16.30
C SER A 269 8.01 5.05 -16.55
N LEU A 270 7.12 5.98 -16.19
CA LEU A 270 7.21 7.42 -16.44
C LEU A 270 6.88 8.21 -15.17
N SER A 271 7.44 9.41 -15.05
CA SER A 271 7.11 10.36 -13.98
C SER A 271 7.25 11.80 -14.45
N GLY A 272 6.51 12.71 -13.84
CA GLY A 272 6.54 14.14 -14.14
C GLY A 272 6.26 15.03 -12.93
N TYR A 273 6.62 16.30 -13.06
CA TYR A 273 6.19 17.37 -12.16
C TYR A 273 4.85 17.93 -12.65
N GLY A 274 3.88 18.10 -11.75
CA GLY A 274 2.53 18.57 -12.06
C GLY A 274 1.49 17.46 -12.06
N GLY A 275 0.29 17.79 -11.58
CA GLY A 275 -0.80 16.86 -11.27
C GLY A 275 -1.36 17.12 -9.87
N TYR A 276 -2.60 16.73 -9.61
CA TYR A 276 -3.24 16.74 -8.28
C TYR A 276 -4.41 15.76 -8.20
N ASP A 277 -4.73 15.31 -6.98
CA ASP A 277 -5.86 14.41 -6.74
C ASP A 277 -7.19 15.06 -7.18
N GLY A 278 -7.77 14.55 -8.27
CA GLY A 278 -8.98 15.07 -8.91
C GLY A 278 -8.81 15.57 -10.34
N ASP A 279 -7.59 15.68 -10.88
CA ASP A 279 -7.38 16.03 -12.29
C ASP A 279 -7.81 14.93 -13.28
N LEU A 280 -7.73 15.20 -14.59
CA LEU A 280 -8.19 14.26 -15.63
C LEU A 280 -7.35 12.97 -15.71
N THR A 281 -6.07 13.00 -15.32
CA THR A 281 -5.21 11.82 -15.25
C THR A 281 -5.58 10.98 -14.04
N TYR A 282 -5.79 11.62 -12.89
CA TYR A 282 -6.36 10.98 -11.70
C TYR A 282 -7.71 10.31 -12.02
N GLN A 283 -8.60 11.00 -12.73
CA GLN A 283 -9.91 10.45 -13.15
C GLN A 283 -9.75 9.25 -14.09
N ALA A 284 -8.81 9.26 -15.03
CA ALA A 284 -8.52 8.12 -15.89
C ALA A 284 -8.00 6.89 -15.11
N ILE A 285 -7.07 7.09 -14.16
CA ILE A 285 -6.57 6.00 -13.30
C ILE A 285 -7.67 5.50 -12.34
N GLN A 286 -8.60 6.37 -11.91
CA GLN A 286 -9.78 5.99 -11.13
C GLN A 286 -10.80 5.20 -11.99
N ALA A 287 -10.97 5.52 -13.27
CA ALA A 287 -11.75 4.70 -14.19
C ALA A 287 -11.11 3.31 -14.38
N ALA A 288 -9.78 3.25 -14.53
CA ALA A 288 -9.03 2.00 -14.56
C ALA A 288 -9.19 1.18 -13.26
N LYS A 289 -9.16 1.83 -12.08
CA LYS A 289 -9.50 1.18 -10.80
C LYS A 289 -10.87 0.52 -10.87
N ASN A 290 -11.89 1.26 -11.31
CA ASN A 290 -13.28 0.79 -11.34
C ASN A 290 -13.48 -0.37 -12.34
N ALA A 291 -12.60 -0.50 -13.35
CA ALA A 291 -12.52 -1.66 -14.25
C ALA A 291 -11.68 -2.84 -13.69
N GLY A 292 -11.13 -2.72 -12.48
CA GLY A 292 -10.32 -3.75 -11.82
C GLY A 292 -8.86 -3.81 -12.32
N VAL A 293 -8.29 -2.68 -12.75
CA VAL A 293 -6.94 -2.61 -13.34
C VAL A 293 -5.94 -2.01 -12.35
N LEU A 294 -4.86 -2.76 -12.08
CA LEU A 294 -3.72 -2.32 -11.26
C LEU A 294 -2.88 -1.31 -12.04
N PHE A 295 -2.41 -0.25 -11.39
CA PHE A 295 -1.57 0.77 -12.00
C PHE A 295 -0.21 0.83 -11.30
N VAL A 296 0.85 0.39 -11.97
CA VAL A 296 2.21 0.37 -11.44
C VAL A 296 3.00 1.53 -12.02
N ALA A 297 3.57 2.38 -11.16
CA ALA A 297 4.20 3.64 -11.53
C ALA A 297 5.62 3.78 -10.97
N ALA A 298 6.54 4.29 -11.78
CA ALA A 298 7.90 4.65 -11.37
C ALA A 298 7.89 5.88 -10.43
N ALA A 299 8.61 5.82 -9.30
CA ALA A 299 8.56 6.90 -8.30
C ALA A 299 9.25 8.21 -8.72
N GLY A 300 10.22 8.18 -9.65
CA GLY A 300 11.06 9.33 -10.03
C GLY A 300 12.55 9.07 -9.79
N ASN A 301 13.41 9.83 -10.47
CA ASN A 301 14.86 9.59 -10.57
C ASN A 301 15.68 10.84 -10.18
N ASP A 302 15.16 11.63 -9.24
CA ASP A 302 15.65 12.96 -8.85
C ASP A 302 16.26 12.97 -7.42
N ALA A 303 16.37 11.80 -6.78
CA ALA A 303 16.69 11.60 -5.35
C ALA A 303 15.74 12.32 -4.36
N ASP A 304 14.53 12.67 -4.81
CA ASP A 304 13.61 13.54 -4.08
C ASP A 304 12.58 12.78 -3.21
N ASN A 305 12.03 13.47 -2.21
CA ASN A 305 10.96 12.95 -1.37
C ASN A 305 9.58 13.29 -1.95
N ASN A 306 8.88 12.31 -2.50
CA ASN A 306 7.52 12.44 -3.04
C ASN A 306 6.46 12.80 -1.99
N ASP A 307 6.71 12.63 -0.69
CA ASP A 307 5.82 13.13 0.37
C ASP A 307 5.79 14.68 0.43
N THR A 308 6.86 15.36 -0.04
CA THR A 308 6.97 16.83 -0.03
C THR A 308 7.10 17.46 -1.43
N LYS A 309 7.55 16.68 -2.42
CA LYS A 309 7.66 17.05 -3.84
C LYS A 309 7.03 15.93 -4.71
N PRO A 310 5.70 15.81 -4.75
CA PRO A 310 5.04 14.68 -5.40
C PRO A 310 5.32 14.60 -6.91
N LYS A 311 5.72 13.40 -7.35
CA LYS A 311 5.83 13.00 -8.76
C LYS A 311 4.58 12.27 -9.21
N TYR A 312 4.02 12.63 -10.36
CA TYR A 312 2.83 11.99 -10.91
C TYR A 312 3.18 11.15 -12.14
N PRO A 313 2.46 10.04 -12.43
CA PRO A 313 1.24 9.57 -11.74
C PRO A 313 1.46 8.89 -10.39
N ALA A 314 2.70 8.57 -10.00
CA ALA A 314 3.03 7.74 -8.84
C ALA A 314 2.48 8.24 -7.49
N SER A 315 2.31 9.54 -7.31
CA SER A 315 1.86 10.16 -6.05
C SER A 315 0.34 10.40 -5.95
N TYR A 316 -0.48 10.01 -6.93
CA TYR A 316 -1.95 10.12 -6.82
C TYR A 316 -2.50 9.21 -5.70
N ASN A 317 -3.51 9.70 -4.97
CA ASN A 317 -4.17 8.98 -3.90
C ASN A 317 -5.28 8.05 -4.43
N LEU A 318 -4.87 6.93 -5.05
CA LEU A 318 -5.76 5.89 -5.58
C LEU A 318 -5.33 4.49 -5.14
N SER A 319 -6.29 3.68 -4.68
CA SER A 319 -6.03 2.34 -4.11
C SER A 319 -5.68 1.25 -5.12
N ASN A 320 -5.61 1.54 -6.42
CA ASN A 320 -5.02 0.65 -7.43
C ASN A 320 -3.58 1.02 -7.79
N ILE A 321 -3.02 2.12 -7.27
CA ILE A 321 -1.65 2.53 -7.57
C ILE A 321 -0.65 1.79 -6.67
N ILE A 322 0.42 1.28 -7.30
CA ILE A 322 1.68 0.95 -6.63
C ILE A 322 2.76 1.88 -7.19
N SER A 323 3.49 2.54 -6.30
CA SER A 323 4.55 3.51 -6.59
C SER A 323 5.88 2.88 -6.20
N VAL A 324 6.82 2.82 -7.13
CA VAL A 324 7.97 1.90 -7.06
C VAL A 324 9.29 2.67 -7.02
N ALA A 325 10.02 2.55 -5.92
CA ALA A 325 11.42 2.97 -5.80
C ALA A 325 12.39 1.93 -6.39
N ALA A 326 13.62 2.34 -6.69
CA ALA A 326 14.67 1.47 -7.21
C ALA A 326 15.64 1.02 -6.11
N THR A 327 16.04 -0.26 -6.14
CA THR A 327 17.17 -0.78 -5.37
C THR A 327 18.36 -1.17 -6.25
N ASP A 328 19.55 -1.14 -5.69
CA ASP A 328 20.76 -1.74 -6.27
C ASP A 328 20.89 -3.24 -5.94
N GLN A 329 21.88 -3.87 -6.56
CA GLN A 329 22.28 -5.28 -6.37
C GLN A 329 22.83 -5.61 -4.97
N ASN A 330 22.72 -4.69 -4.01
CA ASN A 330 23.12 -4.82 -2.62
C ASN A 330 22.00 -4.39 -1.64
N ASP A 331 20.74 -4.42 -2.08
CA ASP A 331 19.53 -4.01 -1.34
C ASP A 331 19.52 -2.53 -0.87
N ASN A 332 20.42 -1.66 -1.34
CA ASN A 332 20.37 -0.23 -1.04
C ASN A 332 19.27 0.44 -1.87
N LEU A 333 18.67 1.51 -1.33
CA LEU A 333 17.92 2.45 -2.15
C LEU A 333 18.88 3.08 -3.17
N ALA A 334 18.56 3.01 -4.47
CA ALA A 334 19.40 3.55 -5.52
C ALA A 334 19.59 5.08 -5.34
N SER A 335 20.79 5.59 -5.62
CA SER A 335 21.18 6.98 -5.30
C SER A 335 20.32 8.05 -5.97
N PHE A 336 19.75 7.75 -7.14
CA PHE A 336 18.80 8.60 -7.86
C PHE A 336 17.33 8.38 -7.47
N SER A 337 16.98 7.31 -6.74
CA SER A 337 15.59 6.93 -6.55
C SER A 337 14.85 7.95 -5.70
N ASN A 338 13.72 8.44 -6.22
CA ASN A 338 12.75 9.11 -5.35
C ASN A 338 12.19 8.13 -4.33
N TYR A 339 11.77 8.67 -3.20
CA TYR A 339 11.27 7.94 -2.04
C TYR A 339 10.09 8.70 -1.40
N GLY A 340 9.41 8.10 -0.44
CA GLY A 340 8.32 8.72 0.32
C GLY A 340 7.66 7.70 1.23
N ALA A 341 7.63 7.97 2.53
CA ALA A 341 7.06 7.08 3.54
C ALA A 341 5.54 6.92 3.40
N THR A 342 4.86 7.83 2.69
CA THR A 342 3.41 7.73 2.42
C THR A 342 3.08 7.66 0.93
N LYS A 343 3.88 8.28 0.05
CA LYS A 343 3.63 8.36 -1.40
C LYS A 343 4.38 7.33 -2.25
N VAL A 344 5.42 6.67 -1.72
CA VAL A 344 6.10 5.56 -2.42
C VAL A 344 5.81 4.26 -1.69
N HIS A 345 5.40 3.24 -2.43
CA HIS A 345 4.75 2.09 -1.85
C HIS A 345 5.75 1.01 -1.41
N LEU A 346 6.56 0.52 -2.34
CA LEU A 346 7.64 -0.47 -2.14
C LEU A 346 8.85 -0.12 -3.04
N ALA A 347 9.95 -0.87 -2.93
CA ALA A 347 11.08 -0.77 -3.88
C ALA A 347 11.33 -2.08 -4.66
N ALA A 348 11.99 -2.04 -5.81
CA ALA A 348 12.37 -3.21 -6.59
C ALA A 348 13.69 -2.97 -7.37
N PRO A 349 14.37 -4.02 -7.88
CA PRO A 349 15.61 -3.88 -8.64
C PRO A 349 15.53 -2.85 -9.78
N GLY A 350 16.40 -1.84 -9.74
CA GLY A 350 16.37 -0.72 -10.69
C GLY A 350 17.73 -0.10 -11.01
N VAL A 351 18.84 -0.77 -10.68
CA VAL A 351 20.21 -0.42 -11.08
C VAL A 351 20.83 -1.62 -11.81
N ASN A 352 21.67 -1.39 -12.81
CA ASN A 352 22.30 -2.44 -13.63
C ASN A 352 21.27 -3.50 -14.10
N ILE A 353 20.09 -3.07 -14.56
CA ILE A 353 19.05 -3.99 -15.05
C ILE A 353 19.29 -4.27 -16.54
N TYR A 354 19.65 -5.52 -16.84
CA TYR A 354 19.90 -6.00 -18.20
C TYR A 354 18.58 -6.43 -18.86
N SER A 355 18.19 -5.80 -19.97
CA SER A 355 16.95 -6.14 -20.69
C SER A 355 17.01 -5.81 -22.19
N THR A 356 15.99 -6.25 -22.93
CA THR A 356 15.85 -6.16 -24.40
C THR A 356 15.83 -4.74 -24.93
N VAL A 357 16.56 -4.47 -26.01
CA VAL A 357 16.53 -3.20 -26.75
C VAL A 357 16.55 -3.44 -28.26
N ALA A 358 16.11 -2.44 -29.02
CA ALA A 358 16.36 -2.35 -30.46
C ALA A 358 17.68 -1.59 -30.72
N ILE A 359 18.39 -1.98 -31.78
CA ILE A 359 19.47 -1.21 -32.39
C ILE A 359 18.90 -0.65 -33.69
N TYR A 360 18.96 0.67 -33.86
CA TYR A 360 18.45 1.37 -35.04
C TYR A 360 19.58 1.93 -35.90
N ASP A 361 19.38 1.92 -37.21
CA ASP A 361 20.18 2.72 -38.13
C ASP A 361 19.65 4.16 -38.13
N GLU A 362 20.56 5.12 -38.19
CA GLU A 362 20.23 6.53 -38.40
C GLU A 362 20.48 6.90 -39.86
N GLY A 363 19.42 7.18 -40.62
CA GLY A 363 19.53 7.86 -41.90
C GLY A 363 20.09 9.27 -41.73
N SER A 364 20.45 9.94 -42.83
CA SER A 364 20.88 11.34 -42.78
C SER A 364 20.37 12.12 -43.99
N SER A 365 19.70 13.23 -43.73
CA SER A 365 19.08 14.10 -44.73
C SER A 365 19.16 15.55 -44.25
N THR A 366 19.95 16.37 -44.93
CA THR A 366 19.93 17.83 -44.76
C THR A 366 18.58 18.33 -45.24
N VAL A 367 17.72 18.79 -44.32
CA VAL A 367 16.39 19.34 -44.62
C VAL A 367 16.40 20.87 -44.71
N TYR A 368 17.46 21.51 -44.24
CA TYR A 368 17.73 22.94 -44.43
C TYR A 368 19.25 23.19 -44.43
N SER A 369 19.75 24.14 -45.23
CA SER A 369 21.15 24.60 -45.18
C SER A 369 21.36 25.99 -45.79
N THR A 370 22.25 26.78 -45.19
CA THR A 370 22.82 28.02 -45.74
C THR A 370 24.29 28.16 -45.35
N GLY A 371 25.15 28.51 -46.31
CA GLY A 371 26.50 29.05 -46.05
C GLY A 371 26.54 30.58 -46.21
N PHE A 372 25.38 31.24 -46.30
CA PHE A 372 25.26 32.69 -46.60
C PHE A 372 25.90 33.13 -47.94
N ASP A 373 26.26 32.17 -48.79
CA ASP A 373 27.06 32.26 -50.01
C ASP A 373 26.35 32.84 -51.26
N GLY A 374 25.16 33.42 -51.11
CA GLY A 374 24.34 33.92 -52.22
C GLY A 374 24.01 35.40 -52.15
N ASP A 375 23.58 35.97 -53.28
CA ASP A 375 22.97 37.31 -53.32
C ASP A 375 21.71 37.36 -52.43
N TYR A 376 21.78 38.15 -51.34
CA TYR A 376 20.67 38.59 -50.49
C TYR A 376 19.63 37.55 -50.05
N THR A 377 19.88 36.95 -48.88
CA THR A 377 18.87 36.77 -47.80
C THR A 377 17.42 36.46 -48.21
N GLY A 378 17.20 35.32 -48.89
CA GLY A 378 15.82 34.83 -49.14
C GLY A 378 15.14 34.30 -47.88
N ASP A 379 15.88 33.50 -47.08
CA ASP A 379 15.32 32.73 -45.96
C ASP A 379 15.71 33.26 -44.57
N TRP A 380 16.66 34.19 -44.48
CA TRP A 380 17.13 34.76 -43.21
C TRP A 380 16.72 36.21 -43.05
N TYR A 381 16.17 36.51 -41.88
CA TYR A 381 15.63 37.81 -41.51
C TYR A 381 16.24 38.26 -40.19
N THR A 382 16.37 39.58 -39.99
CA THR A 382 16.85 40.15 -38.74
C THR A 382 15.78 41.04 -38.12
N LYS A 383 15.71 41.07 -36.78
CA LYS A 383 14.62 41.70 -36.01
C LYS A 383 15.19 42.31 -34.74
N GLY A 384 14.90 43.58 -34.48
CA GLY A 384 15.18 44.19 -33.18
C GLY A 384 15.35 45.70 -33.16
N THR A 385 15.70 46.22 -31.98
CA THR A 385 16.10 47.61 -31.75
C THR A 385 17.62 47.67 -31.76
N ASN A 386 18.23 48.63 -32.49
CA ASN A 386 19.66 48.63 -32.79
C ASN A 386 20.12 47.30 -33.44
N ASN A 387 19.34 46.83 -34.42
CA ASN A 387 19.56 45.57 -35.11
C ASN A 387 20.80 45.64 -36.03
N THR A 388 21.94 45.18 -35.52
CA THR A 388 23.25 45.17 -36.21
C THR A 388 23.55 43.86 -36.95
N TRP A 389 22.69 42.84 -36.82
CA TRP A 389 22.83 41.56 -37.52
C TRP A 389 22.83 41.73 -39.05
N SER A 390 23.88 41.19 -39.68
CA SER A 390 24.20 41.44 -41.09
C SER A 390 25.09 40.33 -41.67
N ILE A 391 25.42 40.44 -42.96
CA ILE A 391 26.30 39.49 -43.67
C ILE A 391 27.73 40.06 -43.71
N ASN A 392 28.73 39.20 -43.47
CA ASN A 392 30.15 39.52 -43.45
C ASN A 392 30.91 38.78 -44.58
N SER A 393 31.77 39.48 -45.32
CA SER A 393 32.54 38.94 -46.45
C SER A 393 34.05 38.83 -46.18
N GLU A 394 34.44 38.78 -44.91
CA GLU A 394 35.83 38.72 -44.42
C GLU A 394 36.06 37.52 -43.47
N GLN A 395 35.36 37.47 -42.33
CA GLN A 395 35.46 36.44 -41.29
C GLN A 395 34.46 35.30 -41.55
N ARG A 396 34.90 34.20 -42.14
CA ARG A 396 34.03 33.08 -42.58
C ARG A 396 34.79 31.77 -42.78
N VAL A 397 34.06 30.69 -43.03
CA VAL A 397 34.56 29.35 -43.34
C VAL A 397 34.32 29.01 -44.82
N SER A 398 33.14 29.35 -45.34
CA SER A 398 32.72 29.15 -46.73
C SER A 398 32.96 30.42 -47.58
N LEU A 399 32.63 30.41 -48.87
CA LEU A 399 32.83 31.56 -49.77
C LEU A 399 31.57 31.79 -50.63
N PRO A 400 31.02 33.02 -50.72
CA PRO A 400 31.58 34.30 -50.26
C PRO A 400 31.39 34.81 -48.82
N ASN A 401 30.49 34.33 -47.94
CA ASN A 401 30.12 35.10 -46.71
C ASN A 401 29.90 34.29 -45.42
N SER A 402 29.67 34.98 -44.29
CA SER A 402 29.07 34.48 -43.04
C SER A 402 27.99 35.45 -42.51
N LEU A 403 27.26 35.05 -41.46
CA LEU A 403 26.39 35.93 -40.66
C LEU A 403 27.17 36.53 -39.48
N GLN A 404 27.01 37.81 -39.18
CA GLN A 404 27.60 38.48 -38.00
C GLN A 404 26.54 39.29 -37.23
N ASP A 405 26.83 39.66 -35.98
CA ASP A 405 26.07 40.68 -35.23
C ASP A 405 26.75 42.06 -35.20
N SER A 406 28.07 42.14 -35.46
CA SER A 406 28.95 43.25 -35.06
C SER A 406 29.44 44.12 -36.23
N LEU A 407 28.52 44.63 -37.07
CA LEU A 407 28.87 45.35 -38.30
C LEU A 407 29.66 46.66 -38.03
N GLY A 408 30.98 46.62 -38.25
CA GLY A 408 31.85 47.79 -38.29
C GLY A 408 32.44 48.21 -36.93
N GLY A 409 32.36 47.37 -35.90
CA GLY A 409 32.91 47.62 -34.58
C GLY A 409 32.57 46.50 -33.61
N ASN A 410 32.73 46.74 -32.31
CA ASN A 410 32.32 45.78 -31.28
C ASN A 410 30.79 45.66 -31.21
N TYR A 411 30.26 44.57 -30.66
CA TYR A 411 28.81 44.37 -30.53
C TYR A 411 28.13 45.46 -29.68
N THR A 412 26.84 45.68 -29.94
CA THR A 412 26.00 46.63 -29.17
C THR A 412 25.26 45.91 -28.06
N ASP A 413 25.13 46.54 -26.90
CA ASP A 413 24.48 45.92 -25.75
C ASP A 413 23.01 45.57 -25.95
N ASN A 414 22.65 44.40 -25.44
CA ASN A 414 21.30 43.87 -25.54
C ASN A 414 20.95 42.94 -24.36
N LEU A 415 20.13 43.42 -23.43
CA LEU A 415 19.81 42.70 -22.17
C LEU A 415 19.19 41.30 -22.35
N VAL A 416 18.53 41.00 -23.49
CA VAL A 416 18.09 39.63 -23.82
C VAL A 416 18.16 39.38 -25.33
N SER A 417 18.64 38.20 -25.72
CA SER A 417 18.79 37.74 -27.11
C SER A 417 17.51 37.75 -27.97
N THR A 418 16.34 37.91 -27.38
CA THR A 418 15.06 38.05 -28.11
C THR A 418 14.71 39.51 -28.48
N GLN A 419 15.52 40.49 -28.07
CA GLN A 419 15.38 41.90 -28.46
C GLN A 419 16.09 42.26 -29.77
N THR A 420 17.24 41.65 -30.11
CA THR A 420 17.96 41.83 -31.38
C THR A 420 18.60 40.52 -31.85
N PHE A 421 18.14 40.00 -32.99
CA PHE A 421 18.49 38.67 -33.49
C PHE A 421 18.34 38.49 -35.01
N ALA A 422 18.99 37.44 -35.52
CA ALA A 422 18.79 36.87 -36.86
C ALA A 422 18.06 35.53 -36.78
N TYR A 423 17.19 35.20 -37.75
CA TYR A 423 16.42 33.94 -37.74
C TYR A 423 16.10 33.38 -39.12
N CYS A 424 15.94 32.06 -39.18
CA CYS A 424 15.46 31.33 -40.35
C CYS A 424 13.92 31.39 -40.44
N ASN A 425 13.41 31.85 -41.58
CA ASN A 425 11.99 31.97 -41.90
C ASN A 425 11.38 30.67 -42.47
N THR A 426 12.22 29.74 -42.93
CA THR A 426 11.84 28.44 -43.50
C THR A 426 11.58 27.42 -42.38
N PRO A 427 10.38 26.81 -42.31
CA PRO A 427 9.99 25.95 -41.19
C PRO A 427 10.63 24.55 -41.27
N ILE A 428 11.15 24.09 -40.14
CA ILE A 428 11.48 22.68 -39.91
C ILE A 428 10.17 21.89 -39.86
N THR A 429 9.96 21.02 -40.86
CA THR A 429 8.80 20.11 -40.88
C THR A 429 9.08 18.87 -40.03
N TYR A 430 8.20 18.58 -39.07
CA TYR A 430 8.24 17.35 -38.28
C TYR A 430 7.98 16.12 -39.16
N THR A 431 8.53 14.99 -38.77
CA THR A 431 8.39 13.67 -39.40
C THR A 431 8.50 12.66 -38.28
N LYS A 432 7.56 11.70 -38.21
CA LYS A 432 7.61 10.59 -37.26
C LYS A 432 8.95 9.84 -37.36
N ASP A 433 9.35 9.24 -36.24
CA ASP A 433 10.54 8.39 -36.10
C ASP A 433 11.83 9.02 -36.66
N SER A 434 12.03 10.32 -36.38
CA SER A 434 13.17 11.09 -36.89
C SER A 434 13.81 11.98 -35.81
N LYS A 435 15.13 11.90 -35.66
CA LYS A 435 15.91 12.87 -34.88
C LYS A 435 16.24 14.12 -35.71
N TYR A 436 16.50 15.24 -35.05
CA TYR A 436 16.81 16.53 -35.68
C TYR A 436 18.01 17.20 -35.02
N PHE A 437 19.00 17.59 -35.83
CA PHE A 437 20.22 18.25 -35.37
C PHE A 437 20.41 19.60 -36.06
N LEU A 438 20.57 20.67 -35.28
CA LEU A 438 21.00 21.99 -35.75
C LEU A 438 22.53 22.05 -35.71
N ASN A 439 23.15 22.18 -36.88
CA ASN A 439 24.60 22.25 -37.07
C ASN A 439 24.97 23.64 -37.58
N PHE A 440 26.09 24.20 -37.13
CA PHE A 440 26.63 25.48 -37.62
C PHE A 440 28.11 25.60 -37.24
N LYS A 441 28.87 26.40 -37.99
CA LYS A 441 30.16 26.94 -37.55
C LYS A 441 29.92 28.17 -36.70
N VAL A 442 30.74 28.39 -35.69
CA VAL A 442 30.74 29.62 -34.90
C VAL A 442 32.14 30.05 -34.48
N ARG A 443 32.46 31.32 -34.73
CA ARG A 443 33.51 32.10 -34.05
C ARG A 443 32.80 33.09 -33.14
N TYR A 444 33.37 33.37 -31.97
CA TYR A 444 32.83 34.37 -31.06
C TYR A 444 33.92 34.99 -30.19
N ASP A 445 33.75 36.27 -29.84
CA ASP A 445 34.51 36.99 -28.81
C ASP A 445 33.50 37.82 -28.01
N LEU A 446 33.25 37.39 -26.77
CA LEU A 446 32.20 37.85 -25.86
C LEU A 446 32.75 37.94 -24.44
N GLU A 447 32.13 38.74 -23.57
CA GLU A 447 32.51 38.74 -22.16
C GLU A 447 32.22 37.39 -21.47
N ASN A 448 33.24 36.83 -20.82
CA ASN A 448 33.25 35.46 -20.33
C ASN A 448 32.36 35.24 -19.08
N ASN A 449 31.23 34.56 -19.27
CA ASN A 449 30.13 34.27 -18.33
C ASN A 449 29.15 35.43 -18.08
N TYR A 450 29.32 36.58 -18.74
CA TYR A 450 28.40 37.72 -18.65
C TYR A 450 27.58 37.85 -19.94
N ASP A 451 28.26 37.71 -21.09
CA ASP A 451 27.66 37.90 -22.41
C ASP A 451 27.60 36.57 -23.18
N PHE A 452 26.49 36.37 -23.88
CA PHE A 452 26.11 35.07 -24.43
C PHE A 452 25.51 35.16 -25.83
N LEU A 453 26.06 34.36 -26.75
CA LEU A 453 25.32 33.90 -27.91
C LEU A 453 24.25 32.90 -27.45
N ASP A 454 23.00 33.20 -27.75
CA ASP A 454 21.86 32.31 -27.60
C ASP A 454 21.40 31.79 -28.96
N ILE A 455 21.14 30.48 -29.02
CA ILE A 455 20.20 29.93 -29.99
C ILE A 455 18.80 30.28 -29.50
N ILE A 456 17.97 30.84 -30.38
CA ILE A 456 16.56 31.16 -30.09
C ILE A 456 15.64 30.32 -30.97
N VAL A 457 14.45 30.01 -30.47
CA VAL A 457 13.48 29.14 -31.15
C VAL A 457 12.07 29.70 -31.10
N SER A 458 11.24 29.30 -32.07
CA SER A 458 9.84 29.71 -32.18
C SER A 458 8.95 28.65 -32.86
N VAL A 459 7.68 28.66 -32.48
CA VAL A 459 6.59 27.88 -33.12
C VAL A 459 5.90 28.70 -34.22
N ASP A 460 5.87 30.03 -34.10
CA ASP A 460 4.96 30.92 -34.84
C ASP A 460 5.61 32.18 -35.47
N LYS A 461 6.94 32.34 -35.31
CA LYS A 461 7.75 33.54 -35.67
C LYS A 461 7.37 34.84 -34.95
N THR A 462 6.35 34.81 -34.09
CA THR A 462 5.92 35.94 -33.26
C THR A 462 6.61 35.91 -31.91
N ASN A 463 6.47 34.78 -31.21
CA ASN A 463 7.00 34.50 -29.89
C ASN A 463 8.33 33.77 -30.02
N TRP A 464 9.41 34.35 -29.48
CA TRP A 464 10.76 33.80 -29.51
C TRP A 464 11.27 33.61 -28.10
N LEU A 465 11.93 32.47 -27.86
CA LEU A 465 12.51 32.13 -26.56
C LEU A 465 13.91 31.52 -26.74
N PRO A 466 14.88 31.79 -25.85
CA PRO A 466 16.17 31.12 -25.86
C PRO A 466 16.05 29.61 -25.65
N LEU A 467 16.85 28.83 -26.39
CA LEU A 467 16.89 27.38 -26.37
C LEU A 467 17.11 26.81 -24.96
N TYR A 468 18.03 27.41 -24.19
CA TYR A 468 18.42 26.91 -22.87
C TYR A 468 17.27 26.88 -21.85
N LEU A 469 16.17 27.60 -22.11
CA LEU A 469 14.94 27.55 -21.28
C LEU A 469 14.15 26.25 -21.47
N PHE A 470 14.31 25.56 -22.60
CA PHE A 470 13.66 24.28 -22.89
C PHE A 470 14.53 23.08 -22.48
N THR A 471 15.84 23.19 -22.65
CA THR A 471 16.80 22.10 -22.41
C THR A 471 17.39 22.12 -21.00
N GLY A 472 17.40 23.28 -20.33
CA GLY A 472 18.13 23.51 -19.07
C GLY A 472 19.66 23.49 -19.22
N ASN A 473 20.18 23.34 -20.45
CA ASN A 473 21.60 23.13 -20.71
C ASN A 473 22.32 24.45 -20.99
N SER A 474 23.21 24.87 -20.10
CA SER A 474 24.04 26.07 -20.31
C SER A 474 25.00 25.94 -21.50
N ASN A 475 25.36 24.71 -21.90
CA ASN A 475 26.22 24.43 -23.06
C ASN A 475 25.51 24.66 -24.42
N ASP A 476 24.22 25.03 -24.42
CA ASP A 476 23.50 25.46 -25.63
C ASP A 476 23.78 26.95 -25.98
N ARG A 477 24.43 27.67 -25.07
CA ARG A 477 24.90 29.06 -25.25
C ARG A 477 26.40 29.08 -25.61
N ARG A 478 26.95 30.19 -26.11
CA ARG A 478 28.41 30.43 -26.18
C ARG A 478 28.76 31.72 -25.45
N THR A 479 29.90 31.76 -24.76
CA THR A 479 30.40 32.90 -23.98
C THR A 479 31.93 32.84 -23.91
N GLY A 480 32.59 33.96 -23.61
CA GLY A 480 34.05 34.07 -23.69
C GLY A 480 34.55 34.16 -25.14
N SER A 481 35.71 33.58 -25.44
CA SER A 481 36.34 33.67 -26.77
C SER A 481 36.56 32.29 -27.41
N SER A 482 36.35 32.20 -28.72
CA SER A 482 36.77 31.07 -29.56
C SER A 482 38.22 31.21 -30.07
N GLY A 483 38.96 32.22 -29.60
CA GLY A 483 40.34 32.49 -30.02
C GLY A 483 40.46 32.98 -31.46
N GLY A 484 39.40 33.59 -32.01
CA GLY A 484 39.33 34.06 -33.39
C GLY A 484 39.11 32.96 -34.44
N VAL A 485 39.00 31.69 -34.03
CA VAL A 485 38.83 30.52 -34.91
C VAL A 485 37.37 30.06 -34.91
N PHE A 486 36.87 29.60 -36.06
CA PHE A 486 35.56 28.96 -36.17
C PHE A 486 35.59 27.52 -35.65
N SER A 487 34.60 27.18 -34.83
CA SER A 487 34.36 25.86 -34.24
C SER A 487 33.07 25.24 -34.79
N GLN A 488 32.96 23.90 -34.81
CA GLN A 488 31.69 23.24 -35.16
C GLN A 488 30.78 23.13 -33.93
N ALA A 489 29.56 23.63 -34.04
CA ALA A 489 28.46 23.29 -33.15
C ALA A 489 27.54 22.24 -33.81
N SER A 490 27.00 21.34 -33.01
CA SER A 490 25.94 20.40 -33.35
C SER A 490 25.06 20.24 -32.12
N ILE A 491 23.77 20.53 -32.26
CA ILE A 491 22.80 20.60 -31.17
C ILE A 491 21.62 19.69 -31.52
N ASP A 492 21.30 18.75 -30.64
CA ASP A 492 20.08 17.95 -30.77
C ASP A 492 18.86 18.83 -30.45
N ILE A 493 17.97 18.98 -31.42
CA ILE A 493 16.73 19.76 -31.31
C ILE A 493 15.48 18.86 -31.42
N THR A 494 15.64 17.54 -31.35
CA THR A 494 14.57 16.55 -31.60
C THR A 494 13.35 16.79 -30.71
N SER A 495 13.56 16.92 -29.39
CA SER A 495 12.49 17.18 -28.42
C SER A 495 11.76 18.50 -28.71
N LEU A 496 12.44 19.53 -29.20
CA LEU A 496 11.83 20.81 -29.57
C LEU A 496 10.85 20.63 -30.74
N VAL A 497 11.25 19.87 -31.75
CA VAL A 497 10.47 19.67 -32.98
C VAL A 497 9.28 18.73 -32.71
N GLU A 498 9.45 17.65 -31.92
CA GLU A 498 8.40 16.66 -31.67
C GLU A 498 7.47 17.02 -30.49
N VAL A 499 8.02 17.49 -29.35
CA VAL A 499 7.23 17.79 -28.14
C VAL A 499 6.65 19.20 -28.21
N TYR A 500 7.54 20.19 -28.33
CA TYR A 500 7.19 21.63 -28.19
C TYR A 500 6.68 22.26 -29.48
N GLY A 501 6.70 21.51 -30.60
CA GLY A 501 6.21 21.98 -31.89
C GLY A 501 7.05 23.09 -32.52
N VAL A 502 8.32 23.25 -32.12
CA VAL A 502 9.23 24.26 -32.69
C VAL A 502 9.40 24.05 -34.18
N ARG A 503 9.28 25.12 -34.96
CA ARG A 503 9.42 25.12 -36.43
C ARG A 503 10.51 26.08 -36.91
N TYR A 504 10.87 27.09 -36.12
CA TYR A 504 11.80 28.14 -36.51
C TYR A 504 12.91 28.30 -35.47
N PHE A 505 14.09 28.71 -35.92
CA PHE A 505 15.27 28.90 -35.09
C PHE A 505 16.06 30.14 -35.56
N GLY A 506 16.94 30.63 -34.71
CA GLY A 506 17.78 31.79 -34.98
C GLY A 506 18.88 31.95 -33.93
N PHE A 507 19.57 33.09 -34.01
CA PHE A 507 20.70 33.44 -33.16
C PHE A 507 20.55 34.89 -32.69
N GLY A 508 20.77 35.14 -31.40
CA GLY A 508 20.72 36.46 -30.77
C GLY A 508 21.74 36.55 -29.63
N ILE A 509 22.08 37.76 -29.18
CA ILE A 509 23.05 37.97 -28.09
C ILE A 509 22.35 38.57 -26.87
N SER A 510 22.66 38.04 -25.69
CA SER A 510 22.33 38.63 -24.39
C SER A 510 23.62 39.21 -23.78
N SER A 511 23.65 40.49 -23.40
CA SER A 511 24.78 41.14 -22.70
C SER A 511 24.34 41.96 -21.48
N ASP A 512 25.28 42.27 -20.58
CA ASP A 512 24.99 42.99 -19.31
C ASP A 512 25.42 44.48 -19.26
N SER A 513 26.00 45.00 -20.34
CA SER A 513 26.51 46.39 -20.50
C SER A 513 27.75 46.77 -19.69
N SER A 514 28.61 45.81 -19.37
CA SER A 514 29.93 46.08 -18.78
C SER A 514 31.09 46.11 -19.80
N TYR A 515 31.26 45.12 -20.69
CA TYR A 515 32.25 45.17 -21.79
C TYR A 515 31.76 44.57 -23.12
N ASN A 516 32.23 45.14 -24.24
CA ASN A 516 31.88 44.69 -25.60
C ASN A 516 33.12 44.33 -26.43
N TYR A 517 33.04 43.30 -27.28
CA TYR A 517 34.14 42.69 -28.03
C TYR A 517 33.78 42.47 -29.52
N ASP A 518 34.61 41.72 -30.28
CA ASP A 518 34.47 41.45 -31.73
C ASP A 518 33.12 40.80 -32.13
N GLY A 519 32.41 40.18 -31.18
CA GLY A 519 31.07 39.64 -31.39
C GLY A 519 31.10 38.23 -31.97
N VAL A 520 30.04 37.88 -32.70
CA VAL A 520 29.75 36.52 -33.14
C VAL A 520 29.69 36.45 -34.67
N TYR A 521 30.32 35.41 -35.22
CA TYR A 521 30.26 35.05 -36.64
C TYR A 521 29.76 33.61 -36.77
N ILE A 522 28.76 33.39 -37.63
CA ILE A 522 28.04 32.13 -37.78
C ILE A 522 28.00 31.72 -39.26
N ASP A 523 28.31 30.46 -39.55
CA ASP A 523 28.48 29.96 -40.92
C ASP A 523 28.06 28.47 -41.06
N ASP A 524 28.01 27.91 -42.28
CA ASP A 524 27.52 26.55 -42.63
C ASP A 524 26.29 26.06 -41.82
N VAL A 525 25.28 26.90 -41.63
CA VAL A 525 24.11 26.59 -40.80
C VAL A 525 23.23 25.56 -41.51
N SER A 526 22.95 24.42 -40.88
CA SER A 526 22.13 23.36 -41.46
C SER A 526 21.31 22.59 -40.42
N VAL A 527 20.11 22.14 -40.83
CA VAL A 527 19.28 21.22 -40.05
C VAL A 527 19.35 19.85 -40.73
N VAL A 528 19.85 18.86 -40.01
CA VAL A 528 19.93 17.46 -40.45
C VAL A 528 18.84 16.67 -39.74
N ARG A 529 17.91 16.11 -40.52
CA ARG A 529 16.96 15.11 -40.06
C ARG A 529 17.59 13.72 -40.23
N LYS A 530 17.46 12.88 -39.19
CA LYS A 530 17.86 11.47 -39.21
C LYS A 530 16.65 10.57 -38.99
N PRO A 531 16.01 10.06 -40.06
CA PRO A 531 14.99 9.02 -39.93
C PRO A 531 15.60 7.75 -39.32
N LEU A 532 14.84 7.05 -38.49
CA LEU A 532 15.26 5.85 -37.77
C LEU A 532 14.61 4.60 -38.39
N SER A 533 15.34 3.49 -38.41
CA SER A 533 14.80 2.17 -38.76
C SER A 533 15.47 1.08 -37.93
N ILE A 534 14.72 0.07 -37.47
CA ILE A 534 15.30 -1.03 -36.68
C ILE A 534 16.22 -1.87 -37.58
N ASN A 535 17.49 -1.95 -37.20
CA ASN A 535 18.52 -2.76 -37.83
C ASN A 535 18.53 -4.16 -37.22
N SER A 536 18.60 -4.23 -35.88
CA SER A 536 18.78 -5.48 -35.14
C SER A 536 18.31 -5.34 -33.68
N TYR A 537 18.43 -6.43 -32.91
CA TYR A 537 18.03 -6.49 -31.51
C TYR A 537 19.23 -6.81 -30.64
N SER A 538 19.24 -6.29 -29.42
CA SER A 538 20.33 -6.47 -28.45
C SER A 538 19.79 -6.47 -27.01
N LEU A 539 20.70 -6.59 -26.06
CA LEU A 539 20.45 -6.49 -24.62
C LEU A 539 21.31 -5.37 -24.05
N ALA A 540 20.76 -4.54 -23.15
CA ALA A 540 21.46 -3.41 -22.56
C ALA A 540 21.15 -3.26 -21.07
N TYR A 541 22.12 -2.73 -20.33
CA TYR A 541 21.92 -2.24 -18.97
C TYR A 541 21.20 -0.88 -18.99
N LYS A 542 20.25 -0.67 -18.08
CA LYS A 542 19.65 0.64 -17.78
C LYS A 542 19.39 0.76 -16.27
N ASP A 543 19.37 2.01 -15.81
CA ASP A 543 19.07 2.41 -14.44
C ASP A 543 17.78 3.24 -14.39
N GLY A 544 17.00 3.08 -13.33
CA GLY A 544 15.86 3.93 -13.03
C GLY A 544 14.77 3.25 -12.20
N THR A 545 13.93 4.05 -11.55
CA THR A 545 12.61 3.57 -11.05
C THR A 545 11.73 3.04 -12.18
N SER A 546 11.98 3.48 -13.41
CA SER A 546 11.46 2.92 -14.66
C SER A 546 11.81 1.45 -14.91
N MET A 547 12.93 0.95 -14.37
CA MET A 547 13.34 -0.46 -14.43
C MET A 547 12.87 -1.24 -13.19
N ALA A 548 12.59 -0.56 -12.08
CA ALA A 548 11.99 -1.15 -10.89
C ALA A 548 10.49 -1.46 -11.06
N ALA A 549 9.72 -0.53 -11.64
CA ALA A 549 8.29 -0.71 -11.93
C ALA A 549 7.95 -2.02 -12.70
N PRO A 550 8.62 -2.40 -13.79
CA PRO A 550 8.29 -3.62 -14.55
C PRO A 550 8.50 -4.92 -13.77
N HIS A 551 9.40 -4.97 -12.78
CA HIS A 551 9.51 -6.14 -11.89
C HIS A 551 8.20 -6.33 -11.08
N VAL A 552 7.59 -5.23 -10.62
CA VAL A 552 6.33 -5.23 -9.85
C VAL A 552 5.12 -5.52 -10.75
N ALA A 553 5.07 -4.96 -11.96
CA ALA A 553 4.05 -5.29 -12.94
C ALA A 553 4.14 -6.76 -13.40
N GLY A 554 5.37 -7.28 -13.54
CA GLY A 554 5.63 -8.70 -13.78
C GLY A 554 5.16 -9.60 -12.64
N ALA A 555 5.46 -9.24 -11.39
CA ALA A 555 5.00 -9.98 -10.22
C ALA A 555 3.47 -10.00 -10.11
N ALA A 556 2.81 -8.88 -10.39
CA ALA A 556 1.35 -8.80 -10.44
C ALA A 556 0.74 -9.76 -11.48
N ALA A 557 1.42 -9.94 -12.63
CA ALA A 557 0.97 -10.84 -13.67
C ALA A 557 1.15 -12.33 -13.30
N LEU A 558 2.22 -12.68 -12.57
CA LEU A 558 2.38 -14.03 -12.01
C LEU A 558 1.29 -14.36 -10.98
N VAL A 559 0.93 -13.41 -10.10
CA VAL A 559 -0.17 -13.60 -9.14
C VAL A 559 -1.49 -13.86 -9.87
N LEU A 560 -1.82 -13.05 -10.88
CA LEU A 560 -3.03 -13.27 -11.69
C LEU A 560 -2.96 -14.53 -12.58
N ALA A 561 -1.76 -15.05 -12.88
CA ALA A 561 -1.59 -16.32 -13.56
C ALA A 561 -1.91 -17.54 -12.68
N SER A 562 -1.81 -17.38 -11.35
CA SER A 562 -2.20 -18.39 -10.35
C SER A 562 -3.64 -18.20 -9.89
N ASN A 563 -4.05 -16.95 -9.63
CA ASN A 563 -5.39 -16.59 -9.16
C ASN A 563 -5.96 -15.41 -9.99
N PRO A 564 -6.62 -15.68 -11.13
CA PRO A 564 -7.13 -14.63 -12.03
C PRO A 564 -8.39 -13.91 -11.50
N ASN A 565 -8.94 -14.33 -10.36
CA ASN A 565 -10.21 -13.83 -9.81
C ASN A 565 -10.03 -12.72 -8.76
N LEU A 566 -8.79 -12.35 -8.41
CA LEU A 566 -8.52 -11.32 -7.40
C LEU A 566 -9.02 -9.94 -7.84
N SER A 567 -9.60 -9.20 -6.90
CA SER A 567 -9.83 -7.77 -7.06
C SER A 567 -8.50 -7.00 -7.10
N VAL A 568 -8.51 -5.79 -7.67
CA VAL A 568 -7.31 -4.94 -7.72
C VAL A 568 -6.82 -4.56 -6.33
N GLU A 569 -7.72 -4.35 -5.36
CA GLU A 569 -7.39 -4.20 -3.94
C GLU A 569 -6.70 -5.43 -3.35
N GLN A 570 -7.18 -6.65 -3.64
CA GLN A 570 -6.57 -7.90 -3.16
C GLN A 570 -5.19 -8.10 -3.78
N LEU A 571 -5.05 -7.94 -5.10
CA LEU A 571 -3.78 -8.04 -5.82
C LEU A 571 -2.74 -7.07 -5.24
N ARG A 572 -3.13 -5.80 -4.99
CA ARG A 572 -2.27 -4.81 -4.35
C ARG A 572 -1.92 -5.18 -2.89
N ALA A 573 -2.87 -5.72 -2.12
CA ALA A 573 -2.62 -6.14 -0.74
C ALA A 573 -1.64 -7.33 -0.65
N VAL A 574 -1.69 -8.26 -1.61
CA VAL A 574 -0.71 -9.35 -1.74
C VAL A 574 0.67 -8.80 -2.10
N LEU A 575 0.76 -7.94 -3.13
CA LEU A 575 2.02 -7.33 -3.58
C LEU A 575 2.72 -6.49 -2.49
N LEU A 576 1.95 -5.75 -1.67
CA LEU A 576 2.50 -4.95 -0.57
C LEU A 576 2.77 -5.76 0.71
N GLY A 577 1.99 -6.81 0.96
CA GLY A 577 2.20 -7.71 2.10
C GLY A 577 3.38 -8.68 1.91
N GLY A 578 3.70 -9.03 0.66
CA GLY A 578 4.79 -9.94 0.30
C GLY A 578 6.16 -9.30 0.13
N VAL A 579 6.38 -8.05 0.54
CA VAL A 579 7.72 -7.46 0.49
C VAL A 579 8.68 -8.09 1.51
N GLU A 580 9.97 -8.05 1.23
CA GLU A 580 11.00 -8.27 2.24
C GLU A 580 11.44 -6.93 2.86
N GLN A 581 11.41 -6.84 4.18
CA GLN A 581 11.85 -5.65 4.93
C GLN A 581 13.36 -5.45 4.78
N LYS A 582 13.81 -4.25 4.37
CA LYS A 582 15.25 -3.91 4.28
C LYS A 582 15.53 -2.62 5.04
N ALA A 583 16.61 -2.59 5.83
CA ALA A 583 16.94 -1.45 6.69
C ALA A 583 17.16 -0.14 5.90
N SER A 584 17.67 -0.25 4.66
CA SER A 584 17.81 0.80 3.64
C SER A 584 16.49 1.46 3.21
N LEU A 585 15.36 0.75 3.35
CA LEU A 585 14.04 1.15 2.87
C LEU A 585 13.09 1.61 4.00
N SER A 586 13.47 1.39 5.26
CA SER A 586 12.71 1.81 6.44
C SER A 586 12.52 3.33 6.47
N GLY A 587 11.28 3.80 6.50
CA GLY A 587 10.95 5.23 6.40
C GLY A 587 11.23 5.86 5.04
N LYS A 588 11.58 5.06 4.01
CA LYS A 588 11.75 5.50 2.62
C LYS A 588 10.63 5.05 1.69
N VAL A 589 9.99 3.91 2.00
CA VAL A 589 8.76 3.46 1.31
C VAL A 589 7.75 2.99 2.36
N SER A 590 6.45 3.07 2.05
CA SER A 590 5.36 2.82 2.99
C SER A 590 5.37 1.42 3.60
N THR A 591 5.86 0.41 2.86
CA THR A 591 5.99 -0.96 3.37
C THR A 591 7.32 -1.21 4.11
N GLY A 592 8.31 -0.33 4.01
CA GLY A 592 9.67 -0.56 4.50
C GLY A 592 10.47 -1.64 3.73
N GLY A 593 9.98 -2.11 2.58
CA GLY A 593 10.51 -3.32 1.93
C GLY A 593 10.62 -3.33 0.41
N ARG A 594 11.44 -4.27 -0.06
CA ARG A 594 11.69 -4.62 -1.47
C ARG A 594 10.69 -5.67 -1.93
N LEU A 595 10.27 -5.64 -3.19
CA LEU A 595 9.54 -6.72 -3.84
C LEU A 595 10.23 -8.07 -3.60
N ASN A 596 9.41 -9.10 -3.37
CA ASN A 596 9.82 -10.49 -3.29
C ASN A 596 8.68 -11.34 -3.87
N VAL A 597 8.87 -11.83 -5.10
CA VAL A 597 7.85 -12.52 -5.89
C VAL A 597 7.45 -13.83 -5.23
N PHE A 598 8.40 -14.60 -4.70
CA PHE A 598 8.08 -15.87 -4.05
C PHE A 598 7.19 -15.71 -2.82
N LYS A 599 7.46 -14.72 -1.95
CA LYS A 599 6.56 -14.34 -0.85
C LYS A 599 5.19 -13.91 -1.37
N VAL A 600 5.16 -13.03 -2.37
CA VAL A 600 3.92 -12.56 -3.05
C VAL A 600 3.10 -13.71 -3.63
N MET A 601 3.72 -14.79 -4.12
CA MET A 601 3.03 -15.99 -4.62
C MET A 601 2.62 -17.00 -3.52
N SER A 602 3.34 -17.01 -2.40
CA SER A 602 3.16 -17.98 -1.30
C SER A 602 2.17 -17.53 -0.23
N ILE A 603 1.96 -16.22 -0.09
CA ILE A 603 1.00 -15.64 0.86
C ILE A 603 -0.42 -15.91 0.39
N PRO A 604 -1.29 -16.55 1.21
CA PRO A 604 -2.69 -16.69 0.89
C PRO A 604 -3.44 -15.38 1.14
N VAL A 605 -4.40 -15.08 0.27
CA VAL A 605 -5.21 -13.85 0.32
C VAL A 605 -6.20 -13.92 1.47
N ALA A 606 -6.33 -12.81 2.22
CA ALA A 606 -7.25 -12.69 3.34
C ALA A 606 -8.69 -13.11 2.95
N PRO A 607 -9.41 -13.91 3.76
CA PRO A 607 -10.82 -14.20 3.59
C PRO A 607 -11.69 -12.95 3.54
N SER A 608 -12.77 -12.99 2.75
CA SER A 608 -13.70 -11.87 2.55
C SER A 608 -15.12 -12.27 2.97
N GLY A 609 -16.08 -11.35 2.96
CA GLY A 609 -17.49 -11.69 3.22
C GLY A 609 -17.77 -12.33 4.58
N VAL A 610 -16.94 -12.04 5.60
CA VAL A 610 -17.13 -12.59 6.95
C VAL A 610 -18.51 -12.18 7.49
N ALA A 611 -19.29 -13.16 7.94
CA ALA A 611 -20.62 -12.96 8.51
C ALA A 611 -20.87 -13.95 9.65
N GLY A 612 -21.82 -13.61 10.53
CA GLY A 612 -22.24 -14.45 11.64
C GLY A 612 -23.76 -14.51 11.77
N ALA A 613 -24.28 -15.67 12.16
CA ALA A 613 -25.71 -15.88 12.41
C ALA A 613 -25.93 -16.73 13.68
N ALA A 614 -26.80 -16.27 14.58
CA ALA A 614 -27.18 -17.02 15.77
C ALA A 614 -27.88 -18.34 15.39
N LEU A 615 -27.41 -19.47 15.94
CA LEU A 615 -28.05 -20.78 15.76
C LEU A 615 -28.86 -21.19 17.00
N SER A 616 -28.43 -20.77 18.18
CA SER A 616 -29.09 -21.07 19.45
C SER A 616 -28.78 -19.99 20.50
N THR A 617 -29.25 -20.20 21.73
CA THR A 617 -28.86 -19.41 22.90
C THR A 617 -27.43 -19.70 23.39
N SER A 618 -26.69 -20.57 22.70
CA SER A 618 -25.31 -20.95 23.05
C SER A 618 -24.36 -21.14 21.87
N SER A 619 -24.79 -20.83 20.63
CA SER A 619 -23.94 -20.95 19.44
C SER A 619 -24.26 -19.97 18.31
N ILE A 620 -23.20 -19.62 17.56
CA ILE A 620 -23.20 -18.77 16.37
C ILE A 620 -22.51 -19.52 15.23
N ARG A 621 -23.07 -19.50 14.02
CA ARG A 621 -22.38 -19.92 12.79
C ARG A 621 -21.66 -18.73 12.20
N TRP A 622 -20.36 -18.89 11.98
CA TRP A 622 -19.54 -17.98 11.19
C TRP A 622 -19.37 -18.53 9.77
N THR A 623 -19.39 -17.65 8.78
CA THR A 623 -19.18 -17.96 7.36
C THR A 623 -18.25 -16.92 6.74
N TRP A 624 -17.46 -17.32 5.75
CA TRP A 624 -16.59 -16.42 4.98
C TRP A 624 -16.48 -16.91 3.53
N ASN A 625 -16.09 -16.00 2.63
CA ASN A 625 -15.65 -16.37 1.29
C ASN A 625 -14.16 -16.75 1.34
N ASP A 626 -13.83 -17.84 0.69
CA ASP A 626 -12.46 -18.12 0.30
C ASP A 626 -12.05 -17.20 -0.86
N ASN A 627 -10.81 -16.71 -0.84
CA ASN A 627 -10.21 -15.95 -1.94
C ASN A 627 -8.89 -16.56 -2.41
N SER A 628 -8.50 -17.72 -1.85
CA SER A 628 -7.25 -18.43 -2.10
C SER A 628 -7.51 -19.80 -2.72
N VAL A 629 -6.43 -20.41 -3.19
CA VAL A 629 -6.37 -21.84 -3.58
C VAL A 629 -5.04 -22.49 -3.14
N ASN A 630 -4.20 -21.72 -2.46
CA ASN A 630 -2.84 -22.07 -2.06
C ASN A 630 -2.71 -22.25 -0.53
N GLU A 631 -3.79 -22.06 0.24
CA GLU A 631 -3.82 -22.12 1.69
C GLU A 631 -3.95 -23.56 2.22
N LYS A 632 -3.40 -23.82 3.40
CA LYS A 632 -3.47 -25.14 4.06
C LYS A 632 -4.55 -25.23 5.14
N LYS A 633 -4.90 -24.10 5.76
CA LYS A 633 -5.95 -23.99 6.78
C LYS A 633 -6.45 -22.56 6.91
N PHE A 634 -7.60 -22.40 7.56
CA PHE A 634 -8.06 -21.13 8.12
C PHE A 634 -7.85 -21.10 9.63
N ILE A 635 -7.42 -19.96 10.16
CA ILE A 635 -7.31 -19.70 11.60
C ILE A 635 -8.37 -18.66 11.97
N VAL A 636 -9.23 -18.97 12.92
CA VAL A 636 -10.26 -18.04 13.44
C VAL A 636 -9.81 -17.49 14.79
N LYS A 637 -9.81 -16.16 14.94
CA LYS A 637 -9.50 -15.46 16.19
C LYS A 637 -10.71 -14.69 16.71
N ASN A 638 -10.76 -14.50 18.03
CA ASN A 638 -11.67 -13.55 18.66
C ASN A 638 -11.14 -12.10 18.55
N ALA A 639 -11.98 -11.12 18.88
CA ALA A 639 -11.61 -9.69 18.89
C ALA A 639 -10.46 -9.31 19.86
N ALA A 640 -10.05 -10.21 20.76
CA ALA A 640 -8.88 -10.03 21.64
C ALA A 640 -7.60 -10.71 21.10
N GLY A 641 -7.62 -11.22 19.87
CA GLY A 641 -6.48 -11.85 19.20
C GLY A 641 -6.21 -13.32 19.59
N GLY A 642 -7.04 -13.92 20.45
CA GLY A 642 -6.94 -15.31 20.85
C GLY A 642 -7.55 -16.26 19.80
N THR A 643 -6.79 -17.29 19.40
CA THR A 643 -7.26 -18.31 18.45
C THR A 643 -8.40 -19.13 19.06
N LEU A 644 -9.52 -19.21 18.34
CA LEU A 644 -10.70 -19.99 18.71
C LEU A 644 -10.68 -21.39 18.09
N VAL A 645 -10.31 -21.48 16.81
CA VAL A 645 -10.22 -22.75 16.07
C VAL A 645 -9.25 -22.63 14.89
N GLU A 646 -8.73 -23.77 14.45
CA GLU A 646 -8.15 -23.94 13.13
C GLU A 646 -9.01 -24.93 12.34
N VAL A 647 -9.36 -24.63 11.10
CA VAL A 647 -10.13 -25.51 10.20
C VAL A 647 -9.36 -25.73 8.89
N SER A 648 -9.50 -26.89 8.26
CA SER A 648 -8.80 -27.21 7.01
C SER A 648 -9.09 -26.22 5.88
N SER A 649 -8.22 -26.16 4.86
CA SER A 649 -8.50 -25.46 3.60
C SER A 649 -9.83 -25.90 2.98
N ASN A 650 -10.42 -25.05 2.14
CA ASN A 650 -11.78 -25.18 1.58
C ASN A 650 -12.95 -25.19 2.62
N ILE A 651 -12.70 -25.12 3.94
CA ILE A 651 -13.76 -24.96 4.94
C ILE A 651 -14.11 -23.48 5.08
N VAL A 652 -15.28 -23.11 4.55
CA VAL A 652 -15.80 -21.72 4.50
C VAL A 652 -16.81 -21.38 5.61
N GLN A 653 -16.98 -22.26 6.60
CA GLN A 653 -17.89 -22.05 7.74
C GLN A 653 -17.44 -22.78 9.01
N TRP A 654 -17.76 -22.22 10.17
CA TRP A 654 -17.53 -22.83 11.48
C TRP A 654 -18.66 -22.47 12.46
N VAL A 655 -18.95 -23.35 13.42
CA VAL A 655 -19.93 -23.08 14.49
C VAL A 655 -19.20 -22.91 15.82
N GLN A 656 -19.25 -21.70 16.37
CA GLN A 656 -18.79 -21.40 17.71
C GLN A 656 -19.87 -21.84 18.70
N GLY A 657 -19.60 -22.88 19.49
CA GLY A 657 -20.45 -23.31 20.60
C GLY A 657 -19.90 -22.89 21.96
N GLY A 658 -20.65 -23.17 23.04
CA GLY A 658 -20.23 -22.89 24.42
C GLY A 658 -20.37 -21.43 24.84
N LEU A 659 -21.14 -20.64 24.10
CA LEU A 659 -21.47 -19.25 24.45
C LEU A 659 -22.65 -19.22 25.46
N SER A 660 -22.78 -18.11 26.18
CA SER A 660 -23.94 -17.83 27.04
C SER A 660 -25.12 -17.23 26.25
N PRO A 661 -26.35 -17.23 26.78
CA PRO A 661 -27.51 -16.56 26.16
C PRO A 661 -27.32 -15.05 26.01
N ASN A 662 -27.88 -14.48 24.95
CA ASN A 662 -27.78 -13.05 24.60
C ASN A 662 -26.38 -12.45 24.85
N THR A 663 -25.35 -13.16 24.40
CA THR A 663 -23.93 -12.81 24.59
C THR A 663 -23.30 -12.57 23.23
N SER A 664 -22.56 -11.48 23.11
CA SER A 664 -21.98 -11.04 21.86
C SER A 664 -20.61 -11.65 21.57
N ALA A 665 -20.33 -11.86 20.29
CA ALA A 665 -19.04 -12.34 19.79
C ALA A 665 -18.68 -11.64 18.48
N SER A 666 -17.39 -11.57 18.18
CA SER A 666 -16.86 -11.06 16.91
C SER A 666 -15.54 -11.77 16.61
N VAL A 667 -15.30 -12.04 15.32
CA VAL A 667 -14.17 -12.84 14.84
C VAL A 667 -13.45 -12.17 13.67
N SER A 668 -12.18 -12.52 13.51
CA SER A 668 -11.44 -12.40 12.26
C SER A 668 -10.97 -13.79 11.82
N ILE A 669 -10.85 -13.98 10.50
CA ILE A 669 -10.37 -15.24 9.92
C ILE A 669 -9.17 -14.90 9.03
N ALA A 670 -8.11 -15.70 9.12
CA ALA A 670 -7.02 -15.67 8.17
C ALA A 670 -6.93 -16.98 7.40
N ALA A 671 -6.62 -16.88 6.12
CA ALA A 671 -6.04 -17.98 5.36
C ALA A 671 -4.57 -18.15 5.80
N TYR A 672 -4.07 -19.37 5.87
CA TYR A 672 -2.74 -19.68 6.42
C TYR A 672 -1.98 -20.71 5.59
N ASN A 673 -0.66 -20.50 5.48
CA ASN A 673 0.30 -21.46 4.95
C ASN A 673 1.38 -21.83 5.97
N ASP A 674 1.84 -23.08 5.98
CA ASP A 674 2.95 -23.49 6.86
C ASP A 674 4.21 -22.69 6.52
N ALA A 675 4.99 -22.38 7.55
CA ALA A 675 6.22 -21.62 7.39
C ALA A 675 7.29 -22.37 6.58
N ILE A 676 7.77 -21.72 5.52
CA ILE A 676 9.16 -21.86 5.08
C ILE A 676 10.02 -21.27 6.21
N SER A 677 11.11 -21.94 6.58
CA SER A 677 11.81 -21.73 7.85
C SER A 677 12.44 -20.34 8.07
N ASP A 678 12.43 -19.51 7.04
CA ASP A 678 13.37 -18.42 6.85
C ASP A 678 12.69 -17.05 7.08
N TYR A 679 11.35 -17.02 7.19
CA TYR A 679 10.55 -15.83 7.46
C TYR A 679 9.68 -16.02 8.71
N SER A 680 9.51 -14.96 9.50
CA SER A 680 8.89 -15.05 10.84
C SER A 680 7.41 -15.48 10.81
N GLU A 681 6.86 -15.87 11.96
CA GLU A 681 5.48 -16.36 12.07
C GLU A 681 4.41 -15.41 11.47
N SER A 682 4.68 -14.10 11.37
CA SER A 682 3.75 -13.12 10.81
C SER A 682 3.66 -13.09 9.29
N PHE A 683 4.56 -13.76 8.55
CA PHE A 683 4.53 -13.79 7.07
C PHE A 683 3.46 -14.73 6.51
N TRP A 684 2.88 -15.59 7.35
CA TRP A 684 2.21 -16.82 6.91
C TRP A 684 0.69 -16.75 6.82
N TYR A 685 0.14 -15.56 7.01
CA TYR A 685 -1.30 -15.31 7.02
C TYR A 685 -1.64 -13.86 6.66
N GLN A 686 -2.73 -13.65 5.91
CA GLN A 686 -3.42 -12.37 5.88
C GLN A 686 -4.77 -12.50 6.60
N TRP A 687 -5.01 -11.63 7.59
CA TRP A 687 -6.28 -11.56 8.30
C TRP A 687 -7.32 -10.82 7.47
N SER A 688 -8.56 -11.32 7.48
CA SER A 688 -9.73 -10.50 7.18
C SER A 688 -9.72 -9.25 8.07
N SER A 689 -10.42 -8.20 7.64
CA SER A 689 -10.89 -7.21 8.61
C SER A 689 -11.65 -7.92 9.75
N LEU A 690 -11.49 -7.42 10.98
CA LEU A 690 -12.37 -7.82 12.07
C LEU A 690 -13.80 -7.46 11.68
N LEU A 691 -14.78 -8.35 11.95
CA LEU A 691 -16.17 -8.08 11.63
C LEU A 691 -16.61 -6.74 12.26
N SER A 692 -17.14 -5.84 11.43
CA SER A 692 -17.61 -4.51 11.86
C SER A 692 -18.97 -4.63 12.55
N GLY A 693 -18.96 -5.22 13.74
CA GLY A 693 -20.14 -5.56 14.53
C GLY A 693 -19.83 -6.69 15.53
N GLN A 694 -20.73 -6.86 16.49
CA GLN A 694 -20.75 -8.05 17.34
C GLN A 694 -22.08 -8.77 17.08
N VAL A 695 -22.04 -10.09 16.87
CA VAL A 695 -23.23 -10.92 16.68
C VAL A 695 -23.58 -11.56 18.02
N TYR A 696 -24.85 -11.55 18.40
CA TYR A 696 -25.32 -12.09 19.68
C TYR A 696 -25.89 -13.50 19.50
N THR A 697 -25.67 -14.38 20.47
CA THR A 697 -26.50 -15.58 20.62
C THR A 697 -27.96 -15.20 20.82
N LEU A 698 -28.89 -16.14 20.59
CA LEU A 698 -30.30 -15.92 20.90
C LEU A 698 -30.49 -15.67 22.41
N ALA A 699 -31.52 -14.93 22.77
CA ALA A 699 -31.92 -14.77 24.16
C ALA A 699 -32.72 -15.99 24.64
N ASN A 700 -32.49 -16.41 25.88
CA ASN A 700 -33.36 -17.36 26.56
C ASN A 700 -34.73 -16.70 26.86
N PRO A 701 -35.87 -17.40 26.69
CA PRO A 701 -37.15 -16.92 27.21
C PRO A 701 -37.09 -16.62 28.71
N PRO A 702 -37.80 -15.59 29.22
CA PRO A 702 -37.87 -15.36 30.66
C PRO A 702 -38.53 -16.54 31.38
N VAL A 703 -38.17 -16.76 32.64
CA VAL A 703 -38.70 -17.85 33.48
C VAL A 703 -39.53 -17.32 34.64
N GLN A 704 -40.42 -18.14 35.17
CA GLN A 704 -41.24 -17.82 36.34
C GLN A 704 -41.88 -16.41 36.28
N PRO A 705 -42.56 -16.03 35.16
CA PRO A 705 -43.36 -14.81 35.16
C PRO A 705 -44.43 -14.90 36.26
N ALA A 706 -44.68 -13.79 36.93
CA ALA A 706 -45.62 -13.68 38.03
C ALA A 706 -46.31 -12.31 38.07
N VAL A 707 -47.52 -12.28 38.64
CA VAL A 707 -48.17 -11.03 39.08
C VAL A 707 -47.82 -10.84 40.56
N SER A 708 -47.07 -9.80 40.87
CA SER A 708 -46.60 -9.49 42.23
C SER A 708 -47.57 -8.62 43.02
N SER A 709 -48.35 -7.78 42.34
CA SER A 709 -49.52 -7.08 42.89
C SER A 709 -50.53 -6.74 41.78
N ALA A 710 -51.80 -6.57 42.16
CA ALA A 710 -52.88 -6.24 41.24
C ALA A 710 -53.96 -5.43 41.99
N SER A 711 -54.11 -4.15 41.67
CA SER A 711 -55.21 -3.32 42.16
C SER A 711 -55.58 -2.25 41.14
N LYS A 712 -56.78 -1.69 41.25
CA LYS A 712 -57.28 -0.71 40.28
C LYS A 712 -56.59 0.65 40.48
N ALA A 713 -56.24 1.01 41.72
CA ALA A 713 -55.42 2.18 42.01
C ALA A 713 -53.91 1.98 41.75
N GLY A 714 -53.39 0.75 41.92
CA GLY A 714 -51.94 0.47 41.87
C GLY A 714 -51.42 -0.04 40.53
N GLY A 715 -52.28 -0.52 39.62
CA GLY A 715 -51.87 -1.22 38.40
C GLY A 715 -51.72 -2.73 38.60
N ILE A 716 -51.23 -3.41 37.56
CA ILE A 716 -50.76 -4.81 37.62
C ILE A 716 -49.23 -4.80 37.59
N ALA A 717 -48.61 -5.15 38.70
CA ALA A 717 -47.16 -5.34 38.77
C ALA A 717 -46.79 -6.77 38.35
N LEU A 718 -45.88 -6.85 37.39
CA LEU A 718 -45.31 -8.08 36.84
C LEU A 718 -43.85 -8.22 37.28
N SER A 719 -43.40 -9.45 37.45
CA SER A 719 -41.98 -9.81 37.58
C SER A 719 -41.67 -11.10 36.84
N TRP A 720 -40.40 -11.31 36.48
CA TRP A 720 -39.90 -12.54 35.87
C TRP A 720 -38.43 -12.78 36.22
N GLY A 721 -37.93 -13.99 36.00
CA GLY A 721 -36.52 -14.34 36.10
C GLY A 721 -35.80 -14.18 34.75
N ALA A 722 -34.61 -13.59 34.76
CA ALA A 722 -33.81 -13.30 33.55
C ALA A 722 -33.29 -14.54 32.79
N ASN A 723 -33.45 -15.76 33.33
CA ASN A 723 -33.05 -17.03 32.72
C ASN A 723 -31.60 -17.07 32.17
N GLY A 724 -30.64 -16.48 32.89
CA GLY A 724 -29.23 -16.43 32.49
C GLY A 724 -28.88 -15.43 31.39
N ASN A 725 -29.83 -14.66 30.88
CA ASN A 725 -29.53 -13.51 30.02
C ASN A 725 -28.90 -12.35 30.85
N PRO A 726 -28.04 -11.50 30.26
CA PRO A 726 -27.41 -10.36 30.96
C PRO A 726 -28.42 -9.25 31.30
N SER A 727 -28.06 -8.37 32.24
CA SER A 727 -28.90 -7.26 32.72
C SER A 727 -29.28 -6.20 31.67
N GLN A 728 -28.60 -6.18 30.53
CA GLN A 728 -28.92 -5.33 29.36
C GLN A 728 -29.95 -5.95 28.40
N THR A 729 -30.51 -7.12 28.74
CA THR A 729 -31.52 -7.80 27.92
C THR A 729 -32.82 -7.02 27.92
N ARG A 730 -33.42 -6.88 26.74
CA ARG A 730 -34.65 -6.10 26.53
C ARG A 730 -35.88 -7.00 26.57
N TRP A 731 -36.91 -6.62 27.34
CA TRP A 731 -38.08 -7.44 27.62
C TRP A 731 -39.37 -6.84 27.02
N PRO A 732 -39.73 -7.15 25.77
CA PRO A 732 -41.01 -6.77 25.18
C PRO A 732 -42.16 -7.55 25.83
N ILE A 733 -43.28 -6.84 26.07
CA ILE A 733 -44.45 -7.34 26.80
C ILE A 733 -45.69 -7.22 25.91
N GLN A 734 -46.44 -8.32 25.83
CA GLN A 734 -47.76 -8.33 25.20
C GLN A 734 -48.85 -8.67 26.20
N ARG A 735 -50.04 -8.10 25.97
CA ARG A 735 -51.21 -8.16 26.83
C ARG A 735 -52.49 -8.46 26.04
N ALA A 736 -53.33 -9.33 26.56
CA ALA A 736 -54.66 -9.64 26.06
C ALA A 736 -55.74 -9.47 27.16
N LYS A 737 -57.01 -9.35 26.75
CA LYS A 737 -58.20 -9.41 27.66
C LYS A 737 -58.90 -10.77 27.65
N ASN A 738 -58.39 -11.71 26.87
CA ASN A 738 -58.79 -13.10 26.73
C ASN A 738 -57.53 -13.94 26.51
N ASP A 739 -57.63 -15.26 26.52
CA ASP A 739 -56.48 -16.15 26.31
C ASP A 739 -56.18 -16.36 24.82
N GLY A 740 -55.87 -15.27 24.10
CA GLY A 740 -55.61 -15.31 22.65
C GLY A 740 -55.17 -13.99 22.00
N ASP A 741 -55.92 -12.90 22.18
CA ASP A 741 -55.76 -11.66 21.40
C ASP A 741 -54.70 -10.72 22.00
N PHE A 742 -53.43 -11.13 21.88
CA PHE A 742 -52.29 -10.41 22.43
C PHE A 742 -51.90 -9.17 21.61
N SER A 743 -51.95 -8.02 22.27
CA SER A 743 -51.48 -6.71 21.80
C SER A 743 -50.15 -6.35 22.44
N THR A 744 -49.21 -5.75 21.71
CA THR A 744 -47.96 -5.24 22.29
C THR A 744 -48.23 -4.01 23.15
N ILE A 745 -47.66 -3.97 24.36
CA ILE A 745 -47.74 -2.82 25.28
C ILE A 745 -46.37 -2.28 25.70
N VAL A 746 -45.31 -3.07 25.50
CA VAL A 746 -43.91 -2.67 25.51
C VAL A 746 -43.30 -3.31 24.27
N ASP A 747 -42.90 -2.51 23.29
CA ASP A 747 -42.36 -2.98 22.01
C ASP A 747 -40.84 -3.20 22.07
N SER A 748 -40.14 -3.16 20.92
CA SER A 748 -38.69 -3.35 20.84
C SER A 748 -37.86 -2.11 21.20
N ASP A 749 -38.47 -0.94 21.11
CA ASP A 749 -37.79 0.35 21.12
C ASP A 749 -37.93 0.99 22.51
N ASP A 750 -39.11 0.83 23.13
CA ASP A 750 -39.37 1.10 24.56
C ASP A 750 -39.06 -0.11 25.47
N ALA A 751 -38.42 -1.16 24.96
CA ALA A 751 -38.19 -2.41 25.68
C ALA A 751 -37.33 -2.23 26.95
N LEU A 752 -37.90 -2.61 28.09
CA LEU A 752 -37.30 -2.49 29.43
C LEU A 752 -36.08 -3.40 29.60
N THR A 753 -35.08 -2.96 30.37
CA THR A 753 -33.98 -3.82 30.84
C THR A 753 -34.26 -4.49 32.18
N ASP A 754 -35.09 -3.86 33.01
CA ASP A 754 -35.47 -4.38 34.32
C ASP A 754 -36.42 -5.58 34.21
N ILE A 755 -36.33 -6.50 35.18
CA ILE A 755 -37.11 -7.75 35.24
C ILE A 755 -38.49 -7.58 35.90
N THR A 756 -39.01 -6.34 35.88
CA THR A 756 -40.28 -5.93 36.50
C THR A 756 -40.94 -4.82 35.70
N TYR A 757 -42.27 -4.83 35.64
CA TYR A 757 -43.07 -3.80 34.95
C TYR A 757 -44.42 -3.61 35.64
N THR A 758 -44.97 -2.39 35.64
CA THR A 758 -46.32 -2.13 36.14
C THR A 758 -47.22 -1.59 35.04
N ASP A 759 -48.25 -2.35 34.68
CA ASP A 759 -49.29 -1.91 33.74
C ASP A 759 -50.36 -1.10 34.49
N HIS A 760 -50.39 0.20 34.23
CA HIS A 760 -51.43 1.11 34.72
C HIS A 760 -52.58 1.34 33.73
N ALA A 761 -52.49 0.84 32.49
CA ALA A 761 -53.48 1.03 31.43
C ALA A 761 -54.63 -0.01 31.51
N ILE A 762 -55.17 -0.20 32.72
CA ILE A 762 -56.08 -1.30 33.09
C ILE A 762 -57.49 -0.82 33.46
N THR A 763 -58.46 -1.73 33.45
CA THR A 763 -59.86 -1.47 33.84
C THR A 763 -60.36 -2.55 34.80
N GLY A 764 -60.99 -2.15 35.91
CA GLY A 764 -61.68 -3.08 36.81
C GLY A 764 -62.87 -3.77 36.14
N GLY A 765 -63.18 -5.00 36.58
CA GLY A 765 -64.13 -5.89 35.90
C GLY A 765 -63.54 -6.59 34.67
N SER A 766 -62.22 -6.83 34.64
CA SER A 766 -61.55 -7.50 33.51
C SER A 766 -60.43 -8.42 33.99
N THR A 767 -60.31 -9.58 33.35
CA THR A 767 -59.10 -10.41 33.40
C THR A 767 -58.11 -9.88 32.36
N TYR A 768 -56.84 -9.82 32.74
CA TYR A 768 -55.73 -9.47 31.87
C TYR A 768 -54.74 -10.62 31.82
N TYR A 769 -54.27 -10.93 30.61
CA TYR A 769 -53.30 -11.98 30.31
C TYR A 769 -52.02 -11.31 29.79
N TYR A 770 -50.85 -11.69 30.29
CA TYR A 770 -49.56 -11.13 29.92
C TYR A 770 -48.59 -12.22 29.50
N ARG A 771 -47.81 -11.94 28.46
CA ARG A 771 -46.68 -12.76 28.04
C ARG A 771 -45.47 -11.87 27.73
N ILE A 772 -44.30 -12.31 28.16
CA ILE A 772 -43.03 -11.58 28.06
C ILE A 772 -42.06 -12.42 27.23
N ALA A 773 -41.32 -11.79 26.31
CA ALA A 773 -40.20 -12.40 25.59
C ALA A 773 -38.90 -11.66 25.91
N ALA A 774 -37.77 -12.17 25.41
CA ALA A 774 -36.48 -11.52 25.49
C ALA A 774 -35.98 -11.16 24.08
N LEU A 775 -35.46 -9.96 23.88
CA LEU A 775 -34.70 -9.60 22.68
C LEU A 775 -33.21 -9.82 22.94
N ASN A 776 -32.50 -10.41 21.97
CA ASN A 776 -31.05 -10.36 21.98
C ASN A 776 -30.53 -8.97 21.51
N GLY A 777 -29.22 -8.77 21.53
CA GLY A 777 -28.60 -7.53 21.05
C GLY A 777 -28.98 -7.17 19.61
N ASP A 778 -29.09 -8.18 18.74
CA ASP A 778 -29.49 -8.09 17.32
C ASP A 778 -31.03 -7.96 17.12
N THR A 779 -31.77 -7.53 18.15
CA THR A 779 -33.25 -7.40 18.21
C THR A 779 -34.05 -8.67 17.86
N VAL A 780 -33.44 -9.85 17.84
CA VAL A 780 -34.15 -11.13 17.62
C VAL A 780 -34.87 -11.56 18.90
N ALA A 781 -36.17 -11.79 18.80
CA ALA A 781 -37.00 -12.22 19.91
C ALA A 781 -36.88 -13.73 20.19
N SER A 782 -36.83 -14.08 21.49
CA SER A 782 -37.08 -15.44 21.98
C SER A 782 -38.55 -15.83 21.79
N SER A 783 -38.88 -17.11 22.01
CA SER A 783 -40.28 -17.46 22.32
C SER A 783 -40.73 -16.75 23.60
N PHE A 784 -42.04 -16.51 23.72
CA PHE A 784 -42.63 -15.99 24.94
C PHE A 784 -42.48 -17.00 26.10
N ALA A 785 -42.41 -16.46 27.32
CA ALA A 785 -42.63 -17.22 28.55
C ALA A 785 -44.10 -17.68 28.69
N LEU A 786 -44.37 -18.48 29.72
CA LEU A 786 -45.74 -18.86 30.08
C LEU A 786 -46.63 -17.62 30.29
N THR A 787 -47.84 -17.63 29.76
CA THR A 787 -48.85 -16.60 30.01
C THR A 787 -49.20 -16.57 31.50
N VAL A 788 -49.18 -15.39 32.11
CA VAL A 788 -49.76 -15.14 33.44
C VAL A 788 -51.05 -14.35 33.29
N SER A 789 -52.00 -14.54 34.21
CA SER A 789 -53.25 -13.79 34.20
C SER A 789 -53.70 -13.38 35.59
N THR A 790 -54.36 -12.22 35.70
CA THR A 790 -55.02 -11.76 36.93
C THR A 790 -56.33 -11.05 36.61
N TYR A 791 -57.27 -11.06 37.55
CA TYR A 791 -58.56 -10.36 37.46
C TYR A 791 -58.54 -9.11 38.34
N ILE A 792 -58.87 -7.95 37.74
CA ILE A 792 -58.95 -6.69 38.47
C ILE A 792 -60.38 -6.48 38.96
N SER A 793 -60.55 -6.44 40.28
CA SER A 793 -61.81 -6.08 40.93
C SER A 793 -62.29 -4.69 40.50
N THR A 794 -63.61 -4.47 40.51
CA THR A 794 -64.19 -3.13 40.36
C THR A 794 -64.03 -2.26 41.61
N GLN A 795 -63.75 -2.88 42.75
CA GLN A 795 -63.50 -2.29 44.07
C GLN A 795 -62.03 -2.47 44.49
N ASP A 796 -61.37 -1.39 44.91
CA ASP A 796 -60.08 -1.47 45.62
C ASP A 796 -60.29 -1.94 47.07
N PRO A 797 -59.31 -2.61 47.71
CA PRO A 797 -59.45 -3.13 49.06
C PRO A 797 -59.60 -2.01 50.10
N THR A 798 -60.73 -2.01 50.81
CA THR A 798 -61.05 -1.03 51.86
C THR A 798 -60.23 -1.28 53.13
N ASN A 799 -59.51 -0.26 53.59
CA ASN A 799 -58.74 -0.29 54.84
C ASN A 799 -59.67 -0.34 56.07
N PRO A 800 -59.58 -1.35 56.97
CA PRO A 800 -60.39 -1.43 58.17
C PRO A 800 -59.78 -0.60 59.31
N SER A 801 -60.48 0.42 59.79
CA SER A 801 -60.05 1.30 60.88
C SER A 801 -60.94 1.16 62.11
N GLU A 802 -60.38 0.67 63.22
CA GLU A 802 -60.93 0.87 64.57
C GLU A 802 -59.91 1.60 65.45
N GLU A 803 -60.37 2.72 66.02
CA GLU A 803 -59.75 3.48 67.12
C GLU A 803 -60.35 2.99 68.48
N PRO A 804 -59.90 3.40 69.71
CA PRO A 804 -59.25 4.68 70.03
C PRO A 804 -58.17 4.74 71.16
N THR A 805 -57.48 5.89 71.22
CA THR A 805 -56.90 6.58 72.40
C THR A 805 -55.97 5.86 73.41
N LEU A 806 -54.78 6.45 73.67
CA LEU A 806 -54.46 7.05 74.98
C LEU A 806 -53.15 7.90 74.98
N ALA A 807 -53.16 8.95 75.81
CA ALA A 807 -52.03 9.72 76.38
C ALA A 807 -50.98 10.43 75.48
N ARG A 808 -50.54 11.62 75.91
CA ARG A 808 -49.40 12.36 75.32
C ARG A 808 -48.05 11.85 75.86
N GLY A 809 -47.07 11.72 74.96
CA GLY A 809 -45.63 11.62 75.22
C GLY A 809 -44.86 12.24 74.04
N GLU A 810 -43.63 12.73 74.25
CA GLU A 810 -42.96 13.62 73.28
C GLU A 810 -42.19 12.93 72.15
N ALA A 811 -42.02 13.69 71.06
CA ALA A 811 -41.01 13.59 70.00
C ALA A 811 -41.08 12.43 68.97
N GLY A 812 -40.88 12.79 67.68
CA GLY A 812 -40.56 11.85 66.59
C GLY A 812 -41.39 12.00 65.31
N VAL A 813 -41.05 12.96 64.44
CA VAL A 813 -41.58 13.02 63.07
C VAL A 813 -40.62 12.28 62.11
N GLN A 814 -41.15 11.43 61.24
CA GLN A 814 -40.45 10.96 60.03
C GLN A 814 -41.38 10.97 58.81
N TYR A 815 -40.83 11.34 57.65
CA TYR A 815 -41.50 11.38 56.35
C TYR A 815 -40.62 10.71 55.26
N VAL A 816 -41.22 10.38 54.12
CA VAL A 816 -40.71 9.52 53.03
C VAL A 816 -40.80 10.29 51.71
N SER A 817 -39.85 10.29 50.77
CA SER A 817 -38.54 9.61 50.65
C SER A 817 -37.53 10.48 49.87
N ALA A 818 -36.23 10.21 50.01
CA ALA A 818 -35.20 10.78 49.12
C ALA A 818 -35.17 10.05 47.77
N GLY A 819 -35.31 10.80 46.67
CA GLY A 819 -35.14 10.31 45.30
C GLY A 819 -33.82 10.78 44.69
N VAL A 820 -33.19 9.94 43.85
CA VAL A 820 -31.97 10.28 43.09
C VAL A 820 -32.31 10.24 41.60
N ASP A 821 -32.06 11.34 40.90
CA ASP A 821 -32.25 11.46 39.45
C ASP A 821 -30.87 11.55 38.75
N ARG A 822 -30.71 10.92 37.59
CA ARG A 822 -29.40 10.70 36.94
C ARG A 822 -29.37 11.30 35.54
N GLY A 823 -28.89 12.53 35.45
CA GLY A 823 -28.66 13.24 34.18
C GLY A 823 -27.41 12.76 33.42
N TYR A 824 -27.46 12.85 32.10
CA TYR A 824 -26.31 12.64 31.21
C TYR A 824 -25.60 13.96 30.90
N PHE A 825 -24.27 13.94 30.84
CA PHE A 825 -23.43 15.03 30.34
C PHE A 825 -22.58 14.53 29.17
N ASN A 826 -22.36 15.38 28.15
CA ASN A 826 -21.46 15.09 27.04
C ASN A 826 -21.00 16.43 26.43
N PRO A 827 -19.69 16.71 26.46
CA PRO A 827 -18.94 16.61 25.21
C PRO A 827 -17.59 15.87 25.36
N SER A 828 -17.41 14.81 24.58
CA SER A 828 -16.12 14.21 24.17
C SER A 828 -15.26 13.43 25.19
N ALA A 829 -15.75 13.15 26.40
CA ALA A 829 -15.02 12.31 27.38
C ALA A 829 -15.84 11.23 28.12
N GLY A 830 -17.18 11.25 28.05
CA GLY A 830 -18.03 10.16 28.57
C GLY A 830 -18.19 10.04 30.09
N GLU A 831 -17.66 11.00 30.86
CA GLU A 831 -17.78 11.03 32.33
C GLU A 831 -19.23 11.23 32.81
N LYS A 832 -19.55 10.67 33.98
CA LYS A 832 -20.87 10.73 34.63
C LYS A 832 -20.76 11.45 35.97
N VAL A 833 -21.80 12.17 36.36
CA VAL A 833 -21.92 12.87 37.66
C VAL A 833 -23.23 12.48 38.35
N ASN A 834 -23.25 12.49 39.68
CA ASN A 834 -24.50 12.43 40.45
C ASN A 834 -24.92 13.85 40.82
N ILE A 835 -26.22 14.15 40.72
CA ILE A 835 -26.81 15.42 41.17
C ILE A 835 -27.84 15.08 42.24
N TYR A 836 -27.69 15.69 43.41
CA TYR A 836 -28.58 15.51 44.55
C TYR A 836 -29.38 16.79 44.77
N PHE A 837 -30.71 16.64 44.76
CA PHE A 837 -31.66 17.68 45.13
C PHE A 837 -32.18 17.38 46.53
N VAL A 838 -32.06 18.34 47.44
CA VAL A 838 -32.64 18.22 48.79
C VAL A 838 -33.81 19.22 48.89
N PRO A 839 -35.07 18.75 48.95
CA PRO A 839 -36.20 19.60 49.27
C PRO A 839 -36.07 20.08 50.72
N ALA A 840 -35.96 21.38 50.93
CA ALA A 840 -36.07 21.97 52.26
C ALA A 840 -37.49 22.47 52.51
N VAL A 841 -37.89 22.46 53.79
CA VAL A 841 -39.07 23.18 54.26
C VAL A 841 -38.87 24.68 53.94
N ASP A 842 -39.98 25.41 53.74
CA ASP A 842 -40.02 26.85 53.43
C ASP A 842 -39.47 27.28 52.05
N GLY A 843 -39.31 26.35 51.10
CA GLY A 843 -39.16 26.68 49.68
C GLY A 843 -37.74 27.05 49.23
N VAL A 844 -36.72 26.49 49.90
CA VAL A 844 -35.33 26.55 49.46
C VAL A 844 -34.95 25.25 48.76
N VAL A 845 -34.25 25.33 47.63
CA VAL A 845 -33.72 24.16 46.92
C VAL A 845 -32.20 24.16 47.04
N LYS A 846 -31.65 23.12 47.67
CA LYS A 846 -30.21 22.88 47.72
C LYS A 846 -29.81 21.89 46.63
N ILE A 847 -28.77 22.21 45.88
CA ILE A 847 -28.21 21.34 44.84
C ILE A 847 -26.77 21.00 45.23
N SER A 848 -26.48 19.70 45.30
CA SER A 848 -25.11 19.18 45.45
C SER A 848 -24.75 18.33 44.24
N ILE A 849 -23.59 18.59 43.64
CA ILE A 849 -23.07 17.91 42.46
C ILE A 849 -21.81 17.17 42.87
N THR A 850 -21.83 15.85 42.72
CA THR A 850 -20.73 14.97 43.14
C THR A 850 -20.21 14.18 41.93
N PRO A 851 -18.94 14.41 41.53
CA PRO A 851 -18.25 13.56 40.57
C PRO A 851 -18.18 12.09 41.04
N LEU A 852 -18.21 11.15 40.10
CA LEU A 852 -18.16 9.71 40.43
C LEU A 852 -16.76 9.17 40.76
N ASP A 853 -15.72 10.00 40.65
CA ASP A 853 -14.32 9.67 40.98
C ASP A 853 -13.97 9.86 42.48
N GLY A 854 -14.87 10.45 43.27
CA GLY A 854 -14.64 10.74 44.69
C GLY A 854 -13.93 12.07 44.99
N SER A 855 -13.74 12.93 43.99
CA SER A 855 -13.30 14.32 44.17
C SER A 855 -14.34 15.18 44.91
N ALA A 856 -13.92 16.32 45.45
CA ALA A 856 -14.72 17.12 46.38
C ALA A 856 -16.02 17.64 45.74
N ALA A 857 -17.16 17.31 46.35
CA ALA A 857 -18.49 17.70 45.88
C ALA A 857 -18.68 19.23 45.93
N TYR A 858 -19.29 19.78 44.88
CA TYR A 858 -19.69 21.19 44.83
C TYR A 858 -21.14 21.33 45.31
N THR A 859 -21.44 22.32 46.14
CA THR A 859 -22.80 22.59 46.63
C THR A 859 -23.11 24.08 46.55
N GLU A 860 -24.22 24.43 45.91
CA GLU A 860 -24.78 25.80 45.88
C GLU A 860 -26.17 25.76 46.55
N GLU A 861 -26.43 26.74 47.42
CA GLU A 861 -27.74 26.91 48.05
C GLU A 861 -28.43 28.14 47.46
N LYS A 862 -29.68 28.00 47.00
CA LYS A 862 -30.40 29.07 46.32
C LYS A 862 -31.87 29.10 46.73
N ASN A 863 -32.31 30.25 47.21
CA ASN A 863 -33.71 30.48 47.55
C ASN A 863 -34.51 30.70 46.26
N VAL A 864 -35.49 29.84 45.97
CA VAL A 864 -36.27 29.89 44.72
C VAL A 864 -37.76 29.77 45.02
N SER A 865 -38.48 30.87 44.93
CA SER A 865 -39.93 30.89 45.07
C SER A 865 -40.61 29.97 44.05
N ALA A 866 -41.58 29.18 44.49
CA ALA A 866 -42.34 28.27 43.62
C ALA A 866 -42.97 28.99 42.42
N GLY A 867 -43.02 28.32 41.27
CA GLY A 867 -43.56 28.86 40.02
C GLY A 867 -42.59 29.73 39.21
N ARG A 868 -41.29 29.73 39.53
CA ARG A 868 -40.24 30.40 38.73
C ARG A 868 -39.17 29.43 38.23
N SER A 869 -38.54 29.80 37.11
CA SER A 869 -37.30 29.18 36.64
C SER A 869 -36.11 29.73 37.44
N ALA A 870 -35.21 28.87 37.88
CA ALA A 870 -33.91 29.25 38.42
C ALA A 870 -32.77 28.92 37.45
N PHE A 871 -31.66 29.67 37.58
CA PHE A 871 -30.41 29.42 36.89
C PHE A 871 -29.28 29.21 37.91
N PHE A 872 -28.45 28.20 37.63
CA PHE A 872 -27.28 27.82 38.43
C PHE A 872 -26.05 27.88 37.51
N GLU A 873 -24.93 28.40 38.02
CA GLU A 873 -23.66 28.48 37.32
C GLU A 873 -22.60 27.70 38.12
N TRP A 874 -21.93 26.76 37.46
CA TRP A 874 -20.82 26.02 38.05
C TRP A 874 -19.50 26.31 37.33
N ARG A 875 -18.40 26.23 38.07
CA ARG A 875 -17.03 26.28 37.56
C ARG A 875 -16.20 25.17 38.20
N GLY A 876 -15.43 24.46 37.39
CA GLY A 876 -14.53 23.42 37.86
C GLY A 876 -13.65 22.86 36.75
N THR A 877 -12.72 21.99 37.15
CA THR A 877 -11.71 21.40 36.29
C THR A 877 -11.96 19.91 36.16
N PHE A 878 -12.05 19.41 34.92
CA PHE A 878 -12.26 17.99 34.63
C PHE A 878 -10.92 17.24 34.56
N HIS A 879 -10.99 15.90 34.63
CA HIS A 879 -9.84 15.05 34.38
C HIS A 879 -9.24 15.33 32.99
N GLY A 880 -7.91 15.40 32.92
CA GLY A 880 -7.20 15.91 31.73
C GLY A 880 -6.96 17.43 31.71
N GLY A 881 -7.25 18.14 32.80
CA GLY A 881 -6.76 19.51 33.03
C GLY A 881 -7.49 20.61 32.26
N ARG A 882 -8.70 20.34 31.77
CA ARG A 882 -9.54 21.33 31.08
C ARG A 882 -10.57 21.93 32.05
N THR A 883 -10.53 23.24 32.22
CA THR A 883 -11.51 23.98 33.02
C THR A 883 -12.76 24.30 32.19
N ALA A 884 -13.95 24.14 32.77
CA ALA A 884 -15.18 24.68 32.19
C ALA A 884 -15.55 26.02 32.84
N THR A 885 -15.78 27.03 32.01
CA THR A 885 -15.86 28.44 32.42
C THR A 885 -17.25 28.85 32.92
N SER A 886 -18.30 28.23 32.40
CA SER A 886 -19.68 28.29 32.91
C SER A 886 -20.55 27.16 32.31
N GLY A 887 -21.68 26.88 32.94
CA GLY A 887 -22.74 26.02 32.39
C GLY A 887 -24.06 26.33 33.08
N ILE A 888 -25.16 26.42 32.32
CA ILE A 888 -26.44 26.98 32.80
C ILE A 888 -27.51 25.90 32.86
N TYR A 889 -28.15 25.76 34.03
CA TYR A 889 -29.23 24.82 34.29
C TYR A 889 -30.58 25.54 34.50
N PRO A 890 -31.55 25.46 33.58
CA PRO A 890 -32.91 25.94 33.80
C PRO A 890 -33.80 24.86 34.43
N ALA A 891 -34.09 24.99 35.73
CA ALA A 891 -35.03 24.12 36.45
C ALA A 891 -36.36 24.84 36.70
N PHE A 892 -37.49 24.12 36.57
CA PHE A 892 -38.84 24.65 36.84
C PHE A 892 -39.46 23.92 38.05
N ILE A 893 -39.88 24.69 39.06
CA ILE A 893 -40.33 24.19 40.36
C ILE A 893 -41.82 24.50 40.55
N GLU A 894 -42.61 23.47 40.86
CA GLU A 894 -44.06 23.55 41.04
C GLU A 894 -44.44 22.78 42.32
N GLY A 895 -44.83 23.50 43.37
CA GLY A 895 -44.95 22.93 44.72
C GLY A 895 -43.59 22.56 45.32
N ALA A 896 -43.52 21.44 46.04
CA ALA A 896 -42.33 20.97 46.74
C ALA A 896 -41.42 20.03 45.91
N GLY A 897 -41.56 20.02 44.58
CA GLY A 897 -40.83 19.11 43.70
C GLY A 897 -40.45 19.71 42.34
N ILE A 898 -39.47 19.08 41.69
CA ILE A 898 -39.00 19.43 40.34
C ILE A 898 -39.70 18.50 39.34
N ARG A 899 -40.27 19.07 38.27
CA ARG A 899 -41.12 18.32 37.33
C ARG A 899 -40.53 18.07 35.94
N LYS A 900 -39.49 18.82 35.54
CA LYS A 900 -38.81 18.64 34.24
C LYS A 900 -37.44 19.30 34.20
N ILE A 901 -36.46 18.61 33.62
CA ILE A 901 -35.17 19.16 33.19
C ILE A 901 -35.18 19.27 31.65
N LYS A 902 -34.53 20.30 31.08
CA LYS A 902 -34.28 20.43 29.64
C LYS A 902 -32.77 20.47 29.36
N LYS A 903 -32.37 20.20 28.10
CA LYS A 903 -30.98 20.05 27.66
C LYS A 903 -30.04 21.12 28.25
N ILE A 904 -28.91 20.65 28.77
CA ILE A 904 -27.77 21.47 29.19
C ILE A 904 -27.19 22.18 27.97
N CYS A 905 -26.84 23.46 28.13
CA CYS A 905 -26.03 24.20 27.17
C CYS A 905 -24.68 24.56 27.79
N VAL A 906 -23.59 24.19 27.13
CA VAL A 906 -22.22 24.53 27.56
C VAL A 906 -21.75 25.70 26.69
N ILE A 907 -21.41 26.81 27.34
CA ILE A 907 -20.70 27.93 26.71
C ILE A 907 -19.21 27.72 27.00
N ARG A 908 -18.35 27.85 25.99
CA ARG A 908 -16.89 27.80 26.16
C ARG A 908 -16.41 29.13 26.75
#